data_AF-A0A9D5M685-F1
#
_entry.id   AF-A0A9D5M685-F1
#
_cell.length_a   1.000
_cell.length_b   1.000
_cell.length_c   1.000
_cell.angle_alpha   90.00
_cell.angle_beta   90.00
_cell.angle_gamma   90.00
#
_symmetry.space_group_name_H-M   'P 1'
#
loop_
_entity.id
_entity.type
_entity.pdbx_description
1 polymer ?
#
loop_
_entity_poly.entity_id
_entity_poly.type
_entity_poly.pdbx_seq_one_letter_code
_entity_poly.pdbx_strand_id
1 'polypeptide(L)'
;MNRKFGKILALLLALTMMLSYAAGVLADDPPIDVDVNNGEKKVVDEGDVSADGVPVIDIDANTGGVAVVDVEDVTATNLDAGKAAIDIDADHDAVVVVDAEDVTSEGGSAIDIVADHGSDVVLDADDVTAKDMKYADEAINIEAKNGGTVDADVDDVTATGKAVTGIDIESENGDVTVDAGDVKAVATGDNPSTGIDIDTEGKNSRVDVKVDNVTADIAVNIDNGGGNVKVETKNINAERSGIDVGYDLDNEESEDATEEEVRALDLTFAEVGGEKPSDEEGDEKGTIFKWIHFPDGTRYKVYYDKNGKFLRAKKEVAKGIPGKTTVKVNGDLNVTGEFAEKGINISSDVKSSETRVEVTGDVNVNQKTDGKGDPVTGVREYAGDDALASVDIKKNLSVSGENRATGANEEAFYGTTELKVGGDLNVKAGQFATGINANAHHGGDVSFTVGGSISVTQDETLLGKDDPIQKTKKDDRYYLATGVSIDAEKGSTVEGTVEGDISVTGDKDVIGMGVYANGESKVDVTVGEGIYAEGGEDATGLSIFVKDDKTSVDVDILDGGVEAKGGKSATAISTSNNGGEIDLFVNGDVVSSGDGIVVSSWRPTETEDLDIKMPINDDEYYKWYTFTDENGKEIKVKQYRHFDGNDVIWYDSLGNVWKEKQTEESKKTEDTTRIEVVGDVTAEEGGIVIDMPYEKSKMDVIVDGTVSGELASVLLDERTVTDGVTLTVWAIEENENGNLAERYHSYMDDKGEWQYELLGADEEFEQEIQYIIKVEQPELGELWTEGTYDYEGYNVAHQGDEVTMKVNLPFGYRVKNAFNGTDTKVKLGRNSKGQYYLTVPRGGGVMLSVTLERVPSVITYYPEGGTINGSTDPYVVRSVLTNAPKLLDAPEWEGHTFLYWNIQTVKKDNEKWVAPNPASDTQYNPGDRYYLKNEVVTVTAVWADAT
;
A
#
# COMPACT_ATOMS: atom_id res chain seq x y z
N MET A 1 4.93 -36.49 -29.76
CA MET A 1 4.32 -37.57 -30.58
C MET A 1 4.35 -38.93 -29.87
N ASN A 2 5.01 -39.08 -28.71
CA ASN A 2 5.10 -40.34 -27.95
C ASN A 2 4.06 -40.56 -26.82
N ARG A 3 3.51 -39.52 -26.16
CA ARG A 3 2.47 -39.69 -25.11
C ARG A 3 1.17 -40.38 -25.57
N LYS A 4 0.82 -40.31 -26.86
CA LYS A 4 -0.37 -40.99 -27.42
C LYS A 4 -0.18 -42.50 -27.65
N PHE A 5 1.04 -43.02 -27.59
CA PHE A 5 1.32 -44.43 -27.85
C PHE A 5 1.16 -45.30 -26.58
N GLY A 6 1.49 -44.76 -25.39
CA GLY A 6 1.28 -45.42 -24.10
C GLY A 6 -0.20 -45.70 -23.82
N LYS A 7 -1.07 -44.68 -23.89
CA LYS A 7 -2.51 -44.83 -23.68
C LYS A 7 -3.19 -45.78 -24.68
N ILE A 8 -2.69 -45.89 -25.92
CA ILE A 8 -3.21 -46.85 -26.93
C ILE A 8 -2.72 -48.29 -26.65
N LEU A 9 -1.52 -48.46 -26.07
CA LEU A 9 -0.99 -49.77 -25.71
C LEU A 9 -1.67 -50.33 -24.45
N ALA A 10 -1.94 -49.47 -23.45
CA ALA A 10 -2.72 -49.81 -22.26
C ALA A 10 -4.15 -50.24 -22.63
N LEU A 11 -4.84 -49.47 -23.49
CA LEU A 11 -6.19 -49.80 -23.97
C LEU A 11 -6.24 -51.09 -24.82
N LEU A 12 -5.14 -51.46 -25.49
CA LEU A 12 -5.03 -52.74 -26.23
C LEU A 12 -4.75 -53.93 -25.31
N LEU A 13 -4.08 -53.72 -24.16
CA LEU A 13 -3.81 -54.73 -23.14
C LEU A 13 -5.06 -55.02 -22.31
N ALA A 14 -5.78 -54.00 -21.86
CA ALA A 14 -7.06 -54.13 -21.13
C ALA A 14 -8.12 -54.91 -21.95
N LEU A 15 -8.18 -54.73 -23.28
CA LEU A 15 -9.09 -55.49 -24.15
C LEU A 15 -8.74 -56.99 -24.26
N THR A 16 -7.53 -57.38 -23.86
CA THR A 16 -7.07 -58.78 -23.85
C THR A 16 -7.35 -59.48 -22.51
N MET A 17 -7.45 -58.72 -21.41
CA MET A 17 -7.66 -59.21 -20.03
C MET A 17 -9.13 -59.55 -19.70
N MET A 18 -10.13 -58.92 -20.34
CA MET A 18 -11.57 -59.22 -20.14
C MET A 18 -12.05 -60.66 -20.46
N LEU A 19 -11.16 -61.61 -20.79
CA LEU A 19 -11.51 -62.98 -21.19
C LEU A 19 -11.23 -64.06 -20.14
N SER A 20 -10.74 -63.71 -18.95
CA SER A 20 -10.36 -64.68 -17.93
C SER A 20 -10.83 -64.30 -16.53
N TYR A 21 -12.12 -64.52 -16.20
CA TYR A 21 -12.50 -64.61 -14.79
C TYR A 21 -13.60 -65.62 -14.50
N ALA A 22 -13.33 -66.52 -13.55
CA ALA A 22 -14.30 -67.19 -12.68
C ALA A 22 -13.63 -67.91 -11.49
N ALA A 23 -13.81 -67.31 -10.30
CA ALA A 23 -13.94 -67.90 -8.96
C ALA A 23 -12.70 -68.41 -8.20
N GLY A 24 -12.35 -67.67 -7.14
CA GLY A 24 -11.58 -68.10 -5.96
C GLY A 24 -12.12 -67.40 -4.70
N VAL A 25 -12.06 -68.04 -3.54
CA VAL A 25 -12.63 -67.59 -2.25
C VAL A 25 -11.53 -67.66 -1.19
N LEU A 26 -11.32 -66.54 -0.50
CA LEU A 26 -10.84 -66.34 0.90
C LEU A 26 -9.93 -67.44 1.48
N ALA A 27 -8.66 -67.39 1.10
CA ALA A 27 -7.53 -67.69 1.99
C ALA A 27 -6.69 -66.41 2.07
N ASP A 28 -5.86 -66.23 3.10
CA ASP A 28 -4.88 -65.14 3.14
C ASP A 28 -4.02 -65.28 1.87
N ASP A 29 -4.30 -64.46 0.86
CA ASP A 29 -3.59 -64.54 -0.40
C ASP A 29 -2.15 -64.09 -0.13
N PRO A 30 -1.16 -64.85 -0.64
CA PRO A 30 0.22 -64.45 -0.44
C PRO A 30 0.44 -63.08 -1.10
N PRO A 31 1.28 -62.21 -0.52
CA PRO A 31 1.61 -60.93 -1.12
C PRO A 31 2.12 -61.12 -2.55
N ILE A 32 1.73 -60.19 -3.42
CA ILE A 32 2.16 -60.10 -4.81
C ILE A 32 3.57 -59.52 -4.81
N ASP A 33 4.55 -60.36 -5.16
CA ASP A 33 5.96 -59.98 -5.30
C ASP A 33 6.35 -59.98 -6.79
N VAL A 34 6.74 -58.81 -7.32
CA VAL A 34 6.98 -58.51 -8.74
C VAL A 34 8.40 -58.01 -8.98
N ASP A 35 9.35 -58.94 -8.85
CA ASP A 35 10.68 -58.79 -9.46
C ASP A 35 10.64 -58.75 -11.00
N VAL A 36 11.08 -57.64 -11.63
CA VAL A 36 11.27 -57.53 -13.09
C VAL A 36 12.66 -57.01 -13.43
N ASN A 37 13.45 -57.78 -14.19
CA ASN A 37 14.86 -57.44 -14.46
C ASN A 37 15.22 -57.57 -15.96
N ASN A 38 16.18 -56.78 -16.45
CA ASN A 38 16.84 -56.95 -17.75
C ASN A 38 15.90 -56.97 -18.98
N GLY A 39 14.92 -56.06 -19.06
CA GLY A 39 13.98 -56.03 -20.18
C GLY A 39 12.87 -57.08 -20.12
N GLU A 40 12.70 -57.76 -18.99
CA GLU A 40 11.57 -58.65 -18.76
C GLU A 40 10.24 -57.87 -18.72
N LYS A 41 9.15 -58.56 -19.06
CA LYS A 41 7.80 -58.03 -18.92
C LYS A 41 6.98 -58.95 -18.03
N LYS A 42 6.43 -58.43 -16.93
CA LYS A 42 5.51 -59.13 -16.04
C LYS A 42 4.15 -58.43 -16.05
N VAL A 43 3.08 -59.22 -16.07
CA VAL A 43 1.69 -58.73 -16.01
C VAL A 43 1.00 -59.52 -14.90
N VAL A 44 0.44 -58.81 -13.93
CA VAL A 44 -0.36 -59.35 -12.82
C VAL A 44 -1.78 -58.80 -12.98
N ASP A 45 -2.78 -59.67 -12.86
CA ASP A 45 -4.21 -59.40 -13.02
C ASP A 45 -4.89 -60.27 -11.97
N GLU A 46 -5.25 -59.66 -10.83
CA GLU A 46 -5.83 -60.32 -9.66
C GLU A 46 -7.08 -59.53 -9.21
N GLY A 47 -7.99 -60.18 -8.46
CA GLY A 47 -9.11 -59.47 -7.84
C GLY A 47 -8.67 -58.78 -6.55
N ASP A 48 -9.52 -58.79 -5.52
CA ASP A 48 -9.16 -58.29 -4.19
C ASP A 48 -7.92 -59.02 -3.62
N VAL A 49 -6.96 -58.24 -3.11
CA VAL A 49 -5.75 -58.72 -2.46
C VAL A 49 -5.60 -58.12 -1.07
N SER A 50 -5.16 -58.94 -0.10
CA SER A 50 -5.00 -58.48 1.27
C SER A 50 -3.85 -59.17 2.00
N ALA A 51 -3.17 -58.44 2.89
CA ALA A 51 -2.06 -58.94 3.69
C ALA A 51 -2.04 -58.34 5.11
N ASP A 52 -1.41 -59.05 6.05
CA ASP A 52 -1.24 -58.61 7.45
C ASP A 52 0.26 -58.52 7.79
N GLY A 53 0.72 -57.31 8.14
CA GLY A 53 2.09 -57.01 8.59
C GLY A 53 3.17 -56.93 7.50
N VAL A 54 2.80 -57.05 6.22
CA VAL A 54 3.71 -56.96 5.05
C VAL A 54 3.02 -56.23 3.90
N PRO A 55 3.78 -55.66 2.94
CA PRO A 55 3.20 -55.11 1.71
C PRO A 55 2.35 -56.14 0.98
N VAL A 56 1.25 -55.68 0.38
CA VAL A 56 0.35 -56.54 -0.41
C VAL A 56 0.91 -56.69 -1.82
N ILE A 57 1.46 -55.60 -2.37
CA ILE A 57 2.09 -55.55 -3.68
C ILE A 57 3.48 -54.92 -3.49
N ASP A 58 4.51 -55.65 -3.90
CA ASP A 58 5.93 -55.27 -3.80
C ASP A 58 6.56 -55.42 -5.20
N ILE A 59 6.98 -54.32 -5.82
CA ILE A 59 7.47 -54.27 -7.21
C ILE A 59 8.90 -53.77 -7.26
N ASP A 60 9.85 -54.69 -7.45
CA ASP A 60 11.26 -54.40 -7.72
C ASP A 60 11.53 -54.42 -9.25
N ALA A 61 11.49 -53.26 -9.92
CA ALA A 61 11.67 -53.14 -11.36
C ALA A 61 13.02 -52.51 -11.73
N ASN A 62 13.92 -53.29 -12.35
CA ASN A 62 15.28 -52.88 -12.67
C ASN A 62 15.58 -52.89 -14.18
N THR A 63 16.57 -52.08 -14.60
CA THR A 63 17.20 -52.00 -15.94
C THR A 63 16.30 -52.44 -17.11
N GLY A 64 15.43 -51.54 -17.56
CA GLY A 64 14.56 -51.70 -18.73
C GLY A 64 13.39 -52.67 -18.55
N GLY A 65 13.11 -53.13 -17.32
CA GLY A 65 11.96 -53.98 -17.01
C GLY A 65 10.61 -53.28 -17.24
N VAL A 66 9.57 -54.06 -17.52
CA VAL A 66 8.18 -53.57 -17.63
C VAL A 66 7.27 -54.37 -16.70
N ALA A 67 6.69 -53.73 -15.69
CA ALA A 67 5.68 -54.29 -14.82
C ALA A 67 4.30 -53.68 -15.15
N VAL A 68 3.26 -54.51 -15.21
CA VAL A 68 1.86 -54.06 -15.29
C VAL A 68 1.08 -54.83 -14.23
N VAL A 69 0.45 -54.13 -13.28
CA VAL A 69 -0.36 -54.70 -12.22
C VAL A 69 -1.76 -54.12 -12.32
N ASP A 70 -2.76 -54.99 -12.34
CA ASP A 70 -4.19 -54.67 -12.44
C ASP A 70 -4.87 -55.42 -11.28
N VAL A 71 -5.41 -54.69 -10.31
CA VAL A 71 -6.02 -55.21 -9.08
C VAL A 71 -7.32 -54.44 -8.76
N GLU A 72 -8.34 -55.11 -8.22
CA GLU A 72 -9.57 -54.42 -7.77
C GLU A 72 -9.28 -53.71 -6.42
N ASP A 73 -9.30 -54.44 -5.29
CA ASP A 73 -9.05 -53.87 -3.97
C ASP A 73 -7.70 -54.31 -3.36
N VAL A 74 -6.96 -53.40 -2.73
CA VAL A 74 -5.72 -53.67 -1.98
C VAL A 74 -5.91 -53.32 -0.51
N THR A 75 -5.79 -54.29 0.40
CA THR A 75 -5.91 -54.04 1.85
C THR A 75 -4.72 -54.57 2.66
N ALA A 76 -3.97 -53.68 3.29
CA ALA A 76 -2.88 -54.02 4.22
C ALA A 76 -3.23 -53.66 5.67
N THR A 77 -3.12 -54.60 6.61
CA THR A 77 -3.32 -54.30 8.05
C THR A 77 -2.05 -54.48 8.86
N ASN A 78 -1.94 -53.76 9.99
CA ASN A 78 -0.82 -53.84 10.93
C ASN A 78 0.57 -53.66 10.28
N LEU A 79 0.68 -52.79 9.28
CA LEU A 79 1.98 -52.46 8.69
C LEU A 79 2.94 -51.93 9.76
N ASP A 80 4.21 -52.31 9.62
CA ASP A 80 5.30 -51.66 10.36
C ASP A 80 5.54 -50.27 9.73
N ALA A 81 6.12 -49.35 10.50
CA ALA A 81 6.51 -48.03 10.01
C ALA A 81 7.45 -48.14 8.80
N GLY A 82 7.27 -47.27 7.80
CA GLY A 82 8.05 -47.29 6.55
C GLY A 82 7.79 -48.53 5.67
N LYS A 83 6.57 -49.07 5.69
CA LYS A 83 6.09 -50.05 4.71
C LYS A 83 4.79 -49.53 4.09
N ALA A 84 4.58 -49.87 2.82
CA ALA A 84 3.36 -49.53 2.10
C ALA A 84 2.48 -50.76 1.80
N ALA A 85 1.20 -50.52 1.47
CA ALA A 85 0.34 -51.57 0.91
C ALA A 85 0.75 -51.92 -0.53
N ILE A 86 1.10 -50.89 -1.31
CA ILE A 86 1.74 -50.97 -2.63
C ILE A 86 3.10 -50.29 -2.53
N ASP A 87 4.17 -51.05 -2.73
CA ASP A 87 5.57 -50.61 -2.67
C ASP A 87 6.21 -50.79 -4.05
N ILE A 88 6.75 -49.73 -4.65
CA ILE A 88 7.31 -49.73 -6.01
C ILE A 88 8.72 -49.13 -6.00
N ASP A 89 9.73 -49.95 -6.30
CA ASP A 89 11.12 -49.51 -6.54
C ASP A 89 11.47 -49.71 -8.02
N ALA A 90 11.47 -48.62 -8.80
CA ALA A 90 11.71 -48.59 -10.24
C ALA A 90 13.03 -47.87 -10.59
N ASP A 91 13.98 -48.61 -11.15
CA ASP A 91 15.34 -48.13 -11.40
C ASP A 91 15.86 -48.46 -12.82
N HIS A 92 16.72 -47.58 -13.36
CA HIS A 92 17.40 -47.68 -14.65
C HIS A 92 16.46 -47.89 -15.87
N ASP A 93 15.72 -46.86 -16.28
CA ASP A 93 14.79 -46.89 -17.43
C ASP A 93 13.67 -47.97 -17.32
N ALA A 94 13.23 -48.31 -16.11
CA ALA A 94 12.10 -49.25 -15.90
C ALA A 94 10.76 -48.60 -16.24
N VAL A 95 9.73 -49.40 -16.55
CA VAL A 95 8.35 -48.92 -16.75
C VAL A 95 7.39 -49.71 -15.88
N VAL A 96 6.73 -49.05 -14.94
CA VAL A 96 5.72 -49.67 -14.05
C VAL A 96 4.36 -49.04 -14.31
N VAL A 97 3.32 -49.86 -14.44
CA VAL A 97 1.93 -49.42 -14.54
C VAL A 97 1.12 -50.16 -13.49
N VAL A 98 0.49 -49.44 -12.58
CA VAL A 98 -0.42 -49.98 -11.56
C VAL A 98 -1.80 -49.38 -11.77
N ASP A 99 -2.80 -50.25 -11.85
CA ASP A 99 -4.24 -49.93 -11.93
C ASP A 99 -4.90 -50.61 -10.71
N ALA A 100 -5.46 -49.81 -9.80
CA ALA A 100 -6.11 -50.26 -8.56
C ALA A 100 -7.47 -49.54 -8.39
N GLU A 101 -8.52 -50.18 -7.90
CA GLU A 101 -9.73 -49.44 -7.48
C GLU A 101 -9.48 -48.84 -6.09
N ASP A 102 -9.57 -49.62 -5.01
CA ASP A 102 -9.41 -49.11 -3.64
C ASP A 102 -8.08 -49.58 -3.00
N VAL A 103 -7.29 -48.66 -2.43
CA VAL A 103 -6.08 -48.99 -1.65
C VAL A 103 -6.26 -48.57 -0.19
N THR A 104 -6.29 -49.53 0.73
CA THR A 104 -6.41 -49.29 2.16
C THR A 104 -5.21 -49.83 2.94
N SER A 105 -4.61 -49.01 3.80
CA SER A 105 -3.59 -49.42 4.77
C SER A 105 -3.96 -49.08 6.22
N GLU A 106 -3.51 -49.91 7.17
CA GLU A 106 -3.50 -49.61 8.61
C GLU A 106 -2.08 -49.72 9.19
N GLY A 107 -1.55 -48.60 9.70
CA GLY A 107 -0.30 -48.53 10.45
C GLY A 107 0.97 -48.14 9.66
N GLY A 108 0.88 -47.96 8.35
CA GLY A 108 1.93 -47.49 7.43
C GLY A 108 1.31 -46.89 6.16
N SER A 109 2.14 -46.56 5.17
CA SER A 109 1.71 -45.90 3.92
C SER A 109 0.74 -46.76 3.11
N ALA A 110 -0.12 -46.14 2.30
CA ALA A 110 -0.94 -46.89 1.36
C ALA A 110 -0.14 -47.20 0.10
N ILE A 111 0.55 -46.20 -0.42
CA ILE A 111 1.36 -46.31 -1.64
C ILE A 111 2.72 -45.65 -1.41
N ASP A 112 3.80 -46.32 -1.81
CA ASP A 112 5.17 -45.80 -1.81
C ASP A 112 5.81 -46.07 -3.18
N ILE A 113 6.33 -45.02 -3.82
CA ILE A 113 6.87 -45.06 -5.18
C ILE A 113 8.25 -44.42 -5.20
N VAL A 114 9.26 -45.18 -5.62
CA VAL A 114 10.60 -44.69 -5.93
C VAL A 114 10.86 -44.90 -7.43
N ALA A 115 11.07 -43.81 -8.16
CA ALA A 115 11.38 -43.80 -9.59
C ALA A 115 12.75 -43.12 -9.84
N ASP A 116 13.77 -43.90 -10.14
CA ASP A 116 15.15 -43.42 -10.29
C ASP A 116 15.72 -43.68 -11.71
N HIS A 117 16.77 -42.95 -12.07
CA HIS A 117 17.59 -43.11 -13.29
C HIS A 117 16.79 -43.25 -14.59
N GLY A 118 15.79 -42.39 -14.81
CA GLY A 118 15.02 -42.35 -16.06
C GLY A 118 13.87 -43.36 -16.16
N SER A 119 13.47 -43.97 -15.05
CA SER A 119 12.30 -44.87 -14.98
C SER A 119 10.98 -44.11 -15.08
N ASP A 120 9.94 -44.74 -15.62
CA ASP A 120 8.59 -44.18 -15.78
C ASP A 120 7.57 -45.01 -14.96
N VAL A 121 6.90 -44.41 -13.99
CA VAL A 121 5.82 -45.03 -13.21
C VAL A 121 4.48 -44.36 -13.54
N VAL A 122 3.45 -45.18 -13.80
CA VAL A 122 2.07 -44.74 -13.98
C VAL A 122 1.19 -45.43 -12.94
N LEU A 123 0.48 -44.64 -12.14
CA LEU A 123 -0.48 -45.11 -11.13
C LEU A 123 -1.88 -44.60 -11.48
N ASP A 124 -2.87 -45.49 -11.46
CA ASP A 124 -4.30 -45.20 -11.55
C ASP A 124 -4.96 -45.83 -10.31
N ALA A 125 -5.58 -45.03 -9.45
CA ALA A 125 -6.25 -45.46 -8.23
C ALA A 125 -7.59 -44.73 -8.05
N ASP A 126 -8.65 -45.39 -7.57
CA ASP A 126 -9.88 -44.69 -7.16
C ASP A 126 -9.68 -44.10 -5.74
N ASP A 127 -9.89 -44.89 -4.68
CA ASP A 127 -9.80 -44.39 -3.29
C ASP A 127 -8.53 -44.88 -2.57
N VAL A 128 -7.70 -43.95 -2.07
CA VAL A 128 -6.52 -44.26 -1.23
C VAL A 128 -6.78 -43.87 0.23
N THR A 129 -6.75 -44.84 1.13
CA THR A 129 -7.02 -44.65 2.56
C THR A 129 -5.93 -45.22 3.46
N ALA A 130 -5.21 -44.36 4.18
CA ALA A 130 -4.25 -44.76 5.22
C ALA A 130 -4.78 -44.43 6.64
N LYS A 131 -4.84 -45.43 7.52
CA LYS A 131 -5.41 -45.31 8.87
C LYS A 131 -4.43 -45.67 9.98
N ASP A 132 -4.67 -45.09 11.15
CA ASP A 132 -3.92 -45.36 12.38
C ASP A 132 -2.39 -45.28 12.20
N MET A 133 -1.93 -44.34 11.36
CA MET A 133 -0.50 -44.15 11.08
C MET A 133 0.24 -43.76 12.37
N LYS A 134 1.27 -44.56 12.69
CA LYS A 134 1.93 -44.54 14.00
C LYS A 134 3.07 -43.54 14.06
N TYR A 135 3.69 -43.26 12.92
CA TYR A 135 4.81 -42.36 12.76
C TYR A 135 4.43 -41.24 11.78
N ALA A 136 5.36 -40.34 11.45
CA ALA A 136 5.17 -39.43 10.32
C ALA A 136 5.29 -40.29 9.06
N ASP A 137 4.18 -40.93 8.72
CA ASP A 137 4.03 -41.77 7.53
C ASP A 137 3.08 -41.01 6.57
N GLU A 138 3.22 -41.28 5.28
CA GLU A 138 2.52 -40.64 4.17
C GLU A 138 1.44 -41.58 3.63
N ALA A 139 0.26 -41.09 3.23
CA ALA A 139 -0.69 -41.98 2.54
C ALA A 139 -0.17 -42.37 1.16
N ILE A 140 0.37 -41.40 0.42
CA ILE A 140 1.08 -41.60 -0.84
C ILE A 140 2.45 -40.93 -0.72
N ASN A 141 3.54 -41.70 -0.86
CA ASN A 141 4.91 -41.20 -0.97
C ASN A 141 5.42 -41.37 -2.41
N ILE A 142 6.03 -40.33 -2.98
CA ILE A 142 6.59 -40.33 -4.34
C ILE A 142 8.00 -39.73 -4.34
N GLU A 143 9.00 -40.55 -4.62
CA GLU A 143 10.38 -40.13 -4.83
C GLU A 143 10.76 -40.24 -6.32
N ALA A 144 10.98 -39.11 -7.01
CA ALA A 144 11.42 -39.08 -8.41
C ALA A 144 12.84 -38.52 -8.54
N LYS A 145 13.80 -39.41 -8.79
CA LYS A 145 15.25 -39.12 -8.73
C LYS A 145 15.91 -39.30 -10.10
N ASN A 146 16.97 -38.52 -10.35
CA ASN A 146 17.85 -38.61 -11.52
C ASN A 146 17.15 -38.75 -12.90
N GLY A 147 16.06 -38.03 -13.11
CA GLY A 147 15.29 -38.02 -14.36
C GLY A 147 14.18 -39.06 -14.44
N GLY A 148 13.86 -39.77 -13.36
CA GLY A 148 12.65 -40.58 -13.25
C GLY A 148 11.37 -39.74 -13.42
N THR A 149 10.29 -40.39 -13.87
CA THR A 149 8.99 -39.77 -14.06
C THR A 149 7.87 -40.56 -13.38
N VAL A 150 6.94 -39.85 -12.75
CA VAL A 150 5.76 -40.42 -12.10
C VAL A 150 4.50 -39.69 -12.59
N ASP A 151 3.49 -40.43 -13.03
CA ASP A 151 2.16 -39.95 -13.46
C ASP A 151 1.09 -40.69 -12.65
N ALA A 152 0.55 -40.05 -11.60
CA ALA A 152 -0.45 -40.63 -10.71
C ALA A 152 -1.84 -39.96 -10.90
N ASP A 153 -2.87 -40.77 -11.10
CA ASP A 153 -4.30 -40.38 -11.16
C ASP A 153 -4.99 -41.05 -9.96
N VAL A 154 -5.54 -40.28 -9.02
CA VAL A 154 -6.12 -40.79 -7.76
C VAL A 154 -7.46 -40.10 -7.43
N ASP A 155 -8.61 -40.80 -7.41
CA ASP A 155 -9.90 -40.13 -7.14
C ASP A 155 -9.95 -39.46 -5.74
N ASP A 156 -9.72 -40.15 -4.62
CA ASP A 156 -9.71 -39.51 -3.28
C ASP A 156 -8.57 -40.04 -2.39
N VAL A 157 -7.98 -39.17 -1.55
CA VAL A 157 -6.91 -39.54 -0.60
C VAL A 157 -7.33 -39.19 0.83
N THR A 158 -7.37 -40.18 1.72
CA THR A 158 -7.65 -39.99 3.15
C THR A 158 -6.54 -40.55 4.03
N ALA A 159 -5.90 -39.69 4.82
CA ALA A 159 -4.85 -40.04 5.78
C ALA A 159 -5.29 -39.73 7.21
N THR A 160 -5.17 -40.69 8.14
CA THR A 160 -5.47 -40.48 9.56
C THR A 160 -4.41 -41.12 10.47
N GLY A 161 -3.91 -40.39 11.46
CA GLY A 161 -2.80 -40.87 12.31
C GLY A 161 -2.30 -39.80 13.27
N LYS A 162 -1.10 -39.96 13.85
CA LYS A 162 -0.56 -38.97 14.81
C LYS A 162 0.09 -37.75 14.17
N ALA A 163 0.80 -37.97 13.07
CA ALA A 163 1.41 -36.98 12.18
C ALA A 163 1.29 -37.61 10.80
N VAL A 164 0.61 -36.98 9.86
CA VAL A 164 0.24 -37.64 8.61
C VAL A 164 0.36 -36.66 7.47
N THR A 165 0.93 -37.13 6.37
CA THR A 165 0.91 -36.42 5.08
C THR A 165 -0.04 -37.15 4.14
N GLY A 166 -0.89 -36.41 3.43
CA GLY A 166 -1.77 -36.99 2.41
C GLY A 166 -0.95 -37.46 1.21
N ILE A 167 -0.31 -36.51 0.53
CA ILE A 167 0.57 -36.76 -0.61
C ILE A 167 1.92 -36.11 -0.30
N ASP A 168 2.99 -36.90 -0.34
CA ASP A 168 4.36 -36.43 -0.21
C ASP A 168 5.12 -36.66 -1.53
N ILE A 169 5.91 -35.69 -1.94
CA ILE A 169 6.64 -35.71 -3.21
C ILE A 169 8.06 -35.19 -2.99
N GLU A 170 9.05 -36.07 -3.14
CA GLU A 170 10.46 -35.70 -3.24
C GLU A 170 10.92 -35.79 -4.70
N SER A 171 11.39 -34.69 -5.30
CA SER A 171 11.87 -34.70 -6.69
C SER A 171 13.28 -34.15 -6.84
N GLU A 172 14.25 -35.04 -7.09
CA GLU A 172 15.65 -34.71 -7.38
C GLU A 172 15.97 -34.81 -8.89
N ASN A 173 15.71 -33.75 -9.66
CA ASN A 173 15.75 -33.73 -11.12
C ASN A 173 14.78 -34.70 -11.82
N GLY A 174 13.67 -35.07 -11.18
CA GLY A 174 12.58 -35.88 -11.76
C GLY A 174 11.39 -35.05 -12.27
N ASP A 175 10.49 -35.69 -13.02
CA ASP A 175 9.20 -35.11 -13.42
C ASP A 175 8.05 -35.85 -12.70
N VAL A 176 7.29 -35.17 -11.85
CA VAL A 176 6.13 -35.74 -11.15
C VAL A 176 4.85 -35.04 -11.63
N THR A 177 3.82 -35.83 -11.96
CA THR A 177 2.46 -35.35 -12.23
C THR A 177 1.49 -36.11 -11.34
N VAL A 178 0.65 -35.39 -10.59
CA VAL A 178 -0.43 -35.98 -9.77
C VAL A 178 -1.74 -35.28 -10.12
N ASP A 179 -2.77 -36.02 -10.52
CA ASP A 179 -4.16 -35.54 -10.58
C ASP A 179 -4.94 -36.31 -9.51
N ALA A 180 -5.53 -35.58 -8.55
CA ALA A 180 -6.35 -36.19 -7.51
C ALA A 180 -7.67 -35.43 -7.27
N GLY A 181 -8.69 -36.11 -6.76
CA GLY A 181 -9.92 -35.46 -6.28
C GLY A 181 -9.72 -34.86 -4.89
N ASP A 182 -10.38 -35.37 -3.84
CA ASP A 182 -10.28 -34.76 -2.51
C ASP A 182 -9.13 -35.36 -1.68
N VAL A 183 -8.24 -34.50 -1.18
CA VAL A 183 -7.15 -34.88 -0.26
C VAL A 183 -7.50 -34.43 1.15
N LYS A 184 -7.56 -35.39 2.07
CA LYS A 184 -7.89 -35.18 3.47
C LYS A 184 -6.89 -35.84 4.40
N ALA A 185 -6.12 -35.02 5.11
CA ALA A 185 -5.20 -35.46 6.16
C ALA A 185 -5.74 -35.02 7.53
N VAL A 186 -5.82 -35.94 8.49
CA VAL A 186 -6.33 -35.64 9.85
C VAL A 186 -5.39 -36.21 10.89
N ALA A 187 -4.71 -35.32 11.62
CA ALA A 187 -3.95 -35.68 12.80
C ALA A 187 -4.87 -36.00 14.00
N THR A 188 -4.45 -36.95 14.83
CA THR A 188 -5.12 -37.39 16.06
C THR A 188 -4.35 -36.97 17.33
N GLY A 189 -3.28 -36.20 17.18
CA GLY A 189 -2.40 -35.71 18.25
C GLY A 189 -1.97 -34.26 18.05
N ASP A 190 -0.93 -33.83 18.78
CA ASP A 190 -0.44 -32.44 18.76
C ASP A 190 0.45 -32.10 17.55
N ASN A 191 0.83 -33.10 16.74
CA ASN A 191 1.62 -32.87 15.55
C ASN A 191 0.67 -32.49 14.39
N PRO A 192 1.01 -31.47 13.59
CA PRO A 192 0.19 -31.09 12.45
C PRO A 192 0.18 -32.21 11.39
N SER A 193 -0.94 -32.31 10.69
CA SER A 193 -1.11 -33.05 9.44
C SER A 193 -0.84 -32.15 8.23
N THR A 194 -0.23 -32.70 7.19
CA THR A 194 0.02 -32.02 5.92
C THR A 194 -0.86 -32.62 4.82
N GLY A 195 -1.52 -31.79 4.01
CA GLY A 195 -2.33 -32.27 2.89
C GLY A 195 -1.44 -32.73 1.74
N ILE A 196 -0.68 -31.78 1.19
CA ILE A 196 0.29 -31.98 0.11
C ILE A 196 1.63 -31.41 0.61
N ASP A 197 2.67 -32.23 0.58
CA ASP A 197 4.05 -31.85 0.86
C ASP A 197 4.89 -32.07 -0.41
N ILE A 198 5.75 -31.11 -0.74
CA ILE A 198 6.56 -31.15 -1.97
C ILE A 198 7.95 -30.63 -1.64
N ASP A 199 8.94 -31.51 -1.70
CA ASP A 199 10.35 -31.16 -1.71
C ASP A 199 10.93 -31.34 -3.12
N THR A 200 11.64 -30.34 -3.62
CA THR A 200 12.33 -30.46 -4.91
C THR A 200 13.79 -30.06 -4.80
N GLU A 201 14.68 -30.96 -5.22
CA GLU A 201 16.10 -30.64 -5.38
C GLU A 201 16.51 -30.60 -6.86
N GLY A 202 17.29 -29.58 -7.24
CA GLY A 202 17.94 -29.53 -8.56
C GLY A 202 17.17 -28.81 -9.68
N LYS A 203 17.92 -28.36 -10.70
CA LYS A 203 17.45 -27.40 -11.73
C LYS A 203 16.34 -27.87 -12.65
N ASN A 204 16.17 -29.19 -12.76
CA ASN A 204 15.36 -29.80 -13.80
C ASN A 204 14.10 -30.45 -13.25
N SER A 205 13.86 -30.40 -11.94
CA SER A 205 12.65 -30.95 -11.35
C SER A 205 11.41 -30.23 -11.88
N ARG A 206 10.38 -31.00 -12.23
CA ARG A 206 9.07 -30.47 -12.56
C ARG A 206 8.01 -31.24 -11.81
N VAL A 207 7.27 -30.55 -10.95
CA VAL A 207 6.16 -31.13 -10.18
C VAL A 207 4.87 -30.42 -10.58
N ASP A 208 3.92 -31.14 -11.16
CA ASP A 208 2.58 -30.65 -11.50
C ASP A 208 1.53 -31.42 -10.69
N VAL A 209 0.95 -30.80 -9.66
CA VAL A 209 -0.09 -31.39 -8.80
C VAL A 209 -1.43 -30.69 -9.05
N LYS A 210 -2.51 -31.46 -9.25
CA LYS A 210 -3.88 -30.98 -9.37
C LYS A 210 -4.76 -31.72 -8.39
N VAL A 211 -5.45 -31.01 -7.51
CA VAL A 211 -6.32 -31.58 -6.46
C VAL A 211 -7.67 -30.87 -6.46
N ASP A 212 -8.79 -31.54 -6.25
CA ASP A 212 -10.08 -30.85 -6.09
C ASP A 212 -10.10 -30.07 -4.77
N ASN A 213 -10.21 -30.73 -3.61
CA ASN A 213 -10.24 -30.06 -2.31
C ASN A 213 -9.14 -30.57 -1.38
N VAL A 214 -8.51 -29.68 -0.60
CA VAL A 214 -7.53 -30.06 0.42
C VAL A 214 -8.06 -29.73 1.82
N THR A 215 -8.03 -30.70 2.73
CA THR A 215 -8.35 -30.51 4.16
C THR A 215 -7.26 -31.10 5.05
N ALA A 216 -6.53 -30.28 5.79
CA ALA A 216 -5.42 -30.69 6.68
C ALA A 216 -5.12 -29.61 7.74
N ASP A 217 -4.13 -29.80 8.62
CA ASP A 217 -3.64 -28.69 9.45
C ASP A 217 -2.82 -27.71 8.60
N ILE A 218 -1.91 -28.24 7.78
CA ILE A 218 -1.15 -27.53 6.75
C ILE A 218 -1.62 -28.06 5.40
N ALA A 219 -2.32 -27.26 4.59
CA ALA A 219 -2.92 -27.81 3.37
C ALA A 219 -1.88 -28.06 2.26
N VAL A 220 -1.02 -27.09 1.97
CA VAL A 220 0.05 -27.21 0.97
C VAL A 220 1.36 -26.69 1.55
N ASN A 221 2.38 -27.55 1.62
CA ASN A 221 3.76 -27.20 1.95
C ASN A 221 4.65 -27.45 0.73
N ILE A 222 5.52 -26.49 0.38
CA ILE A 222 6.43 -26.61 -0.76
C ILE A 222 7.79 -26.08 -0.34
N ASP A 223 8.79 -26.96 -0.32
CA ASP A 223 10.20 -26.63 -0.14
C ASP A 223 10.91 -26.75 -1.51
N ASN A 224 11.09 -25.60 -2.19
CA ASN A 224 11.66 -25.59 -3.54
C ASN A 224 13.17 -25.32 -3.51
N GLY A 225 13.99 -26.36 -3.62
CA GLY A 225 15.44 -26.28 -3.76
C GLY A 225 15.96 -26.05 -5.20
N GLY A 226 15.10 -25.87 -6.21
CA GLY A 226 15.55 -25.49 -7.57
C GLY A 226 14.72 -25.88 -8.79
N GLY A 227 13.46 -26.28 -8.65
CA GLY A 227 12.61 -26.80 -9.74
C GLY A 227 11.47 -25.87 -10.20
N ASN A 228 10.64 -26.38 -11.10
CA ASN A 228 9.35 -25.79 -11.46
C ASN A 228 8.22 -26.55 -10.76
N VAL A 229 7.61 -25.95 -9.75
CA VAL A 229 6.48 -26.53 -9.00
C VAL A 229 5.20 -25.83 -9.39
N LYS A 230 4.16 -26.60 -9.69
CA LYS A 230 2.82 -26.09 -9.99
C LYS A 230 1.79 -26.90 -9.22
N VAL A 231 1.00 -26.20 -8.40
CA VAL A 231 -0.12 -26.80 -7.66
C VAL A 231 -1.41 -26.11 -8.07
N GLU A 232 -2.43 -26.85 -8.51
CA GLU A 232 -3.77 -26.34 -8.77
C GLU A 232 -4.78 -27.02 -7.84
N THR A 233 -5.53 -26.24 -7.07
CA THR A 233 -6.62 -26.72 -6.23
C THR A 233 -7.93 -25.95 -6.44
N LYS A 234 -9.09 -26.54 -6.10
CA LYS A 234 -10.38 -25.85 -6.11
C LYS A 234 -10.63 -25.14 -4.78
N ASN A 235 -10.50 -25.81 -3.64
CA ASN A 235 -10.67 -25.18 -2.33
C ASN A 235 -9.67 -25.72 -1.31
N ILE A 236 -9.27 -24.85 -0.37
CA ILE A 236 -8.43 -25.23 0.77
C ILE A 236 -9.20 -24.97 2.07
N ASN A 237 -9.21 -25.95 2.97
CA ASN A 237 -9.67 -25.79 4.34
C ASN A 237 -8.60 -26.31 5.30
N ALA A 238 -7.86 -25.39 5.93
CA ALA A 238 -6.80 -25.72 6.86
C ALA A 238 -7.17 -25.38 8.32
N GLU A 239 -6.54 -26.02 9.30
CA GLU A 239 -6.67 -25.65 10.71
C GLU A 239 -5.53 -24.75 11.21
N ARG A 240 -4.36 -24.79 10.57
CA ARG A 240 -3.14 -24.06 10.98
C ARG A 240 -2.55 -23.16 9.88
N SER A 241 -2.23 -23.72 8.72
CA SER A 241 -1.65 -22.99 7.58
C SER A 241 -2.29 -23.39 6.26
N GLY A 242 -2.65 -22.41 5.43
CA GLY A 242 -3.22 -22.68 4.11
C GLY A 242 -2.16 -23.12 3.10
N ILE A 243 -1.30 -22.20 2.70
CA ILE A 243 -0.20 -22.44 1.75
C ILE A 243 1.09 -21.95 2.39
N ASP A 244 2.10 -22.81 2.46
CA ASP A 244 3.47 -22.44 2.85
C ASP A 244 4.42 -22.80 1.71
N VAL A 245 5.18 -21.81 1.24
CA VAL A 245 6.18 -21.98 0.18
C VAL A 245 7.51 -21.43 0.67
N GLY A 246 8.44 -22.31 0.94
CA GLY A 246 9.84 -22.01 1.22
C GLY A 246 10.73 -22.27 0.01
N TYR A 247 11.81 -21.50 -0.11
CA TYR A 247 12.99 -21.98 -0.80
C TYR A 247 13.99 -22.42 0.26
N ASP A 248 14.26 -23.71 0.30
CA ASP A 248 15.26 -24.23 1.21
C ASP A 248 16.67 -23.76 0.77
N LEU A 249 17.36 -23.10 1.69
CA LEU A 249 18.74 -22.64 1.53
C LEU A 249 19.74 -23.63 2.13
N ASP A 250 19.33 -24.83 2.54
CA ASP A 250 20.15 -25.84 3.24
C ASP A 250 21.43 -26.25 2.51
N ASN A 251 21.61 -25.83 1.25
CA ASN A 251 22.88 -25.89 0.53
C ASN A 251 23.85 -24.73 0.87
N GLU A 252 24.10 -24.47 2.16
CA GLU A 252 25.25 -23.68 2.62
C GLU A 252 26.56 -24.50 2.47
N GLU A 253 27.15 -24.53 1.27
CA GLU A 253 28.58 -24.83 1.18
C GLU A 253 29.38 -23.61 1.68
N SER A 254 29.60 -23.56 3.00
CA SER A 254 30.53 -22.58 3.59
C SER A 254 31.96 -23.02 3.25
N GLU A 255 32.59 -22.37 2.27
CA GLU A 255 34.02 -22.50 2.04
C GLU A 255 34.77 -21.43 2.87
N ASP A 256 35.87 -21.82 3.51
CA ASP A 256 36.78 -20.84 4.09
C ASP A 256 37.29 -19.95 2.94
N ALA A 257 37.01 -18.65 2.98
CA ALA A 257 37.47 -17.72 1.96
C ALA A 257 39.00 -17.76 1.92
N THR A 258 39.58 -17.86 0.72
CA THR A 258 41.03 -17.90 0.60
C THR A 258 41.64 -16.58 1.06
N GLU A 259 42.87 -16.62 1.59
CA GLU A 259 43.60 -15.39 1.98
C GLU A 259 43.75 -14.42 0.79
N GLU A 260 43.71 -14.93 -0.44
CA GLU A 260 43.80 -14.15 -1.68
C GLU A 260 42.46 -13.48 -2.05
N GLU A 261 41.31 -14.16 -1.89
CA GLU A 261 39.97 -13.55 -2.01
C GLU A 261 39.77 -12.45 -0.97
N VAL A 262 40.14 -12.71 0.29
CA VAL A 262 40.04 -11.71 1.38
C VAL A 262 40.94 -10.51 1.12
N ARG A 263 42.13 -10.69 0.54
CA ARG A 263 43.02 -9.59 0.14
C ARG A 263 42.52 -8.85 -1.10
N ALA A 264 41.87 -9.54 -2.03
CA ALA A 264 41.28 -8.94 -3.23
C ALA A 264 40.03 -8.12 -2.93
N LEU A 265 39.33 -8.41 -1.83
CA LEU A 265 38.29 -7.55 -1.29
C LEU A 265 38.82 -6.16 -0.89
N ASP A 266 40.16 -5.97 -0.82
CA ASP A 266 40.92 -4.72 -0.65
C ASP A 266 40.11 -3.61 0.02
N LEU A 267 39.52 -3.95 1.17
CA LEU A 267 38.83 -3.03 2.04
C LEU A 267 39.91 -2.12 2.61
N THR A 268 40.32 -1.11 1.84
CA THR A 268 40.77 0.11 2.47
C THR A 268 39.63 0.54 3.38
N PHE A 269 39.79 0.22 4.66
CA PHE A 269 39.02 0.66 5.82
C PHE A 269 38.75 2.19 5.85
N ALA A 270 39.26 2.93 4.86
CA ALA A 270 39.19 4.37 4.67
C ALA A 270 38.09 4.83 3.69
N GLU A 271 37.47 3.96 2.89
CA GLU A 271 36.39 4.37 1.96
C GLU A 271 34.97 3.98 2.44
N VAL A 272 34.86 3.07 3.42
CA VAL A 272 33.61 2.84 4.15
C VAL A 272 33.68 3.69 5.43
N GLY A 273 33.30 4.97 5.30
CA GLY A 273 33.33 5.93 6.40
C GLY A 273 32.53 5.44 7.61
N GLY A 274 33.23 5.27 8.73
CA GLY A 274 32.77 5.46 10.11
C GLY A 274 31.41 4.92 10.51
N GLU A 275 31.39 3.71 11.06
CA GLU A 275 30.72 3.44 12.34
C GLU A 275 31.27 2.14 12.93
N LYS A 276 31.44 2.14 14.26
CA LYS A 276 31.78 0.94 15.02
C LYS A 276 30.57 -0.01 14.91
N PRO A 277 30.73 -1.32 14.68
CA PRO A 277 29.59 -2.24 14.65
C PRO A 277 28.78 -2.08 15.95
N SER A 278 27.51 -1.71 15.85
CA SER A 278 26.70 -1.35 17.02
C SER A 278 26.16 -2.56 17.79
N ASP A 279 26.15 -3.76 17.22
CA ASP A 279 25.51 -4.91 17.85
C ASP A 279 26.33 -6.18 17.63
N GLU A 280 26.98 -6.68 18.68
CA GLU A 280 27.79 -7.89 18.62
C GLU A 280 27.33 -8.92 19.67
N GLU A 281 26.67 -9.98 19.18
CA GLU A 281 26.72 -11.29 19.82
C GLU A 281 28.13 -11.86 19.68
N GLY A 282 29.01 -11.52 20.63
CA GLY A 282 30.28 -12.21 20.77
C GLY A 282 30.05 -13.65 21.21
N ASP A 283 30.64 -14.61 20.51
CA ASP A 283 30.74 -15.98 21.04
C ASP A 283 31.52 -15.97 22.39
N GLU A 284 31.42 -17.02 23.20
CA GLU A 284 32.11 -17.12 24.51
C GLU A 284 33.65 -16.89 24.45
N LYS A 285 34.23 -16.76 23.24
CA LYS A 285 35.65 -16.53 22.98
C LYS A 285 36.00 -15.08 22.62
N GLY A 286 35.02 -14.17 22.55
CA GLY A 286 35.25 -12.76 22.19
C GLY A 286 35.61 -12.58 20.72
N THR A 287 35.04 -13.43 19.86
CA THR A 287 35.07 -13.28 18.41
C THR A 287 33.89 -12.41 17.99
N ILE A 288 34.18 -11.41 17.18
CA ILE A 288 33.24 -10.50 16.55
C ILE A 288 33.03 -10.99 15.12
N PHE A 289 31.85 -10.85 14.54
CA PHE A 289 31.71 -11.04 13.09
C PHE A 289 30.91 -9.92 12.43
N LYS A 290 31.13 -9.74 11.13
CA LYS A 290 30.38 -8.82 10.26
C LYS A 290 30.00 -9.53 8.98
N TRP A 291 28.77 -9.34 8.53
CA TRP A 291 28.34 -9.75 7.19
C TRP A 291 28.73 -8.68 6.17
N ILE A 292 29.27 -9.13 5.04
CA ILE A 292 29.52 -8.29 3.87
C ILE A 292 28.74 -8.90 2.71
N HIS A 293 27.70 -8.20 2.26
CA HIS A 293 26.87 -8.61 1.12
C HIS A 293 27.44 -7.99 -0.16
N PHE A 294 27.52 -8.77 -1.23
CA PHE A 294 27.88 -8.31 -2.57
C PHE A 294 26.66 -8.39 -3.49
N PRO A 295 26.54 -7.50 -4.50
CA PRO A 295 25.39 -7.51 -5.43
C PRO A 295 25.21 -8.81 -6.23
N ASP A 296 26.21 -9.69 -6.25
CA ASP A 296 26.13 -11.00 -6.92
C ASP A 296 25.51 -12.09 -6.04
N GLY A 297 25.02 -11.74 -4.84
CA GLY A 297 24.45 -12.68 -3.85
C GLY A 297 25.52 -13.40 -3.01
N THR A 298 26.80 -13.13 -3.24
CA THR A 298 27.86 -13.63 -2.36
C THR A 298 27.83 -12.86 -1.05
N ARG A 299 27.76 -13.57 0.08
CA ARG A 299 27.94 -12.97 1.40
C ARG A 299 29.18 -13.52 2.09
N TYR A 300 29.91 -12.66 2.78
CA TYR A 300 31.07 -13.06 3.58
C TYR A 300 30.77 -12.83 5.06
N LYS A 301 30.85 -13.90 5.86
CA LYS A 301 30.87 -13.80 7.31
C LYS A 301 32.31 -13.58 7.77
N VAL A 302 32.66 -12.33 8.04
CA VAL A 302 34.02 -11.93 8.39
C VAL A 302 34.17 -11.90 9.90
N TYR A 303 35.06 -12.73 10.43
CA TYR A 303 35.35 -12.83 11.86
C TYR A 303 36.56 -11.99 12.25
N TYR A 304 36.44 -11.26 13.34
CA TYR A 304 37.47 -10.45 13.97
C TYR A 304 37.68 -10.89 15.42
N ASP A 305 38.88 -10.69 15.97
CA ASP A 305 39.06 -10.79 17.41
C ASP A 305 38.50 -9.54 18.12
N LYS A 306 38.37 -9.60 19.45
CA LYS A 306 37.96 -8.48 20.31
C LYS A 306 38.77 -7.18 20.16
N ASN A 307 39.90 -7.18 19.45
CA ASN A 307 40.69 -5.97 19.16
C ASN A 307 40.45 -5.47 17.71
N GLY A 308 39.46 -6.01 17.00
CA GLY A 308 39.17 -5.69 15.60
C GLY A 308 40.15 -6.31 14.61
N LYS A 309 40.97 -7.30 15.02
CA LYS A 309 41.89 -7.97 14.09
C LYS A 309 41.16 -9.07 13.34
N PHE A 310 41.16 -8.99 12.01
CA PHE A 310 40.64 -10.06 11.14
C PHE A 310 41.23 -11.43 11.52
N LEU A 311 40.36 -12.42 11.65
CA LEU A 311 40.70 -13.81 11.95
C LEU A 311 40.51 -14.71 10.73
N ARG A 312 39.31 -14.68 10.15
CA ARG A 312 38.92 -15.48 8.98
C ARG A 312 37.69 -14.87 8.34
N ALA A 313 37.42 -15.18 7.08
CA ALA A 313 36.12 -14.96 6.47
C ALA A 313 35.61 -16.30 5.95
N LYS A 314 34.32 -16.56 6.15
CA LYS A 314 33.62 -17.62 5.45
C LYS A 314 32.91 -17.01 4.26
N LYS A 315 33.14 -17.57 3.08
CA LYS A 315 32.38 -17.22 1.90
C LYS A 315 31.15 -18.12 1.90
N GLU A 316 29.99 -17.50 1.85
CA GLU A 316 28.73 -18.17 1.59
C GLU A 316 28.30 -17.74 0.20
N VAL A 317 28.34 -18.71 -0.71
CA VAL A 317 27.75 -18.53 -2.04
C VAL A 317 26.36 -19.14 -1.92
N ALA A 318 25.32 -18.31 -1.95
CA ALA A 318 23.97 -18.81 -2.13
C ALA A 318 23.95 -19.57 -3.47
N LYS A 319 23.99 -20.91 -3.39
CA LYS A 319 23.87 -21.81 -4.55
C LYS A 319 22.40 -22.12 -4.85
N GLY A 320 21.49 -21.26 -4.39
CA GLY A 320 20.09 -21.34 -4.75
C GLY A 320 19.97 -21.37 -6.28
N ILE A 321 19.30 -22.41 -6.75
CA ILE A 321 19.00 -22.57 -8.16
C ILE A 321 17.70 -21.80 -8.38
N PRO A 322 17.63 -20.84 -9.31
CA PRO A 322 16.37 -20.15 -9.60
C PRO A 322 15.28 -21.17 -9.94
N GLY A 323 14.29 -21.29 -9.07
CA GLY A 323 13.09 -22.10 -9.26
C GLY A 323 11.88 -21.22 -9.57
N LYS A 324 10.82 -21.85 -10.05
CA LYS A 324 9.51 -21.21 -10.24
C LYS A 324 8.45 -22.01 -9.52
N THR A 325 7.76 -21.40 -8.57
CA THR A 325 6.61 -22.01 -7.89
C THR A 325 5.33 -21.28 -8.29
N THR A 326 4.27 -22.00 -8.63
CA THR A 326 2.95 -21.42 -8.90
C THR A 326 1.87 -22.24 -8.21
N VAL A 327 1.16 -21.63 -7.27
CA VAL A 327 -0.01 -22.25 -6.61
C VAL A 327 -1.27 -21.52 -7.04
N LYS A 328 -2.31 -22.26 -7.45
CA LYS A 328 -3.58 -21.70 -7.86
C LYS A 328 -4.75 -22.33 -7.12
N VAL A 329 -5.56 -21.52 -6.45
CA VAL A 329 -6.80 -21.90 -5.77
C VAL A 329 -8.00 -21.34 -6.55
N ASN A 330 -8.76 -22.21 -7.23
CA ASN A 330 -9.91 -21.84 -8.08
C ASN A 330 -11.21 -21.55 -7.29
N GLY A 331 -11.11 -21.41 -5.97
CA GLY A 331 -12.19 -21.17 -5.03
C GLY A 331 -11.65 -20.49 -3.78
N ASP A 332 -12.21 -20.81 -2.62
CA ASP A 332 -11.87 -20.15 -1.36
C ASP A 332 -10.72 -20.87 -0.62
N LEU A 333 -9.92 -20.10 0.11
CA LEU A 333 -8.90 -20.59 1.03
C LEU A 333 -9.33 -20.21 2.44
N ASN A 334 -9.66 -21.20 3.27
CA ASN A 334 -10.08 -21.00 4.65
C ASN A 334 -9.06 -21.63 5.59
N VAL A 335 -8.52 -20.86 6.53
CA VAL A 335 -7.68 -21.36 7.62
C VAL A 335 -8.41 -21.06 8.92
N THR A 336 -9.02 -22.07 9.54
CA THR A 336 -9.81 -21.87 10.76
C THR A 336 -9.49 -22.94 11.79
N GLY A 337 -9.00 -22.53 12.96
CA GLY A 337 -8.60 -23.46 14.00
C GLY A 337 -8.11 -22.73 15.25
N GLU A 338 -7.85 -23.48 16.31
CA GLU A 338 -7.17 -22.95 17.51
C GLU A 338 -5.74 -22.53 17.17
N PHE A 339 -5.08 -23.23 16.24
CA PHE A 339 -3.71 -22.94 15.83
C PHE A 339 -3.62 -22.22 14.48
N ALA A 340 -4.68 -21.57 14.01
CA ALA A 340 -4.61 -20.82 12.75
C ALA A 340 -3.54 -19.72 12.87
N GLU A 341 -2.54 -19.79 11.99
CA GLU A 341 -1.36 -18.92 12.00
C GLU A 341 -1.27 -18.14 10.69
N LYS A 342 -1.30 -18.83 9.54
CA LYS A 342 -1.02 -18.23 8.23
C LYS A 342 -2.04 -18.64 7.16
N GLY A 343 -2.52 -17.68 6.38
CA GLY A 343 -3.28 -17.99 5.15
C GLY A 343 -2.34 -18.46 4.04
N ILE A 344 -1.49 -17.53 3.58
CA ILE A 344 -0.47 -17.75 2.56
C ILE A 344 0.87 -17.26 3.11
N ASN A 345 1.90 -18.09 3.03
CA ASN A 345 3.27 -17.75 3.40
C ASN A 345 4.21 -18.06 2.24
N ILE A 346 4.99 -17.07 1.82
CA ILE A 346 6.02 -17.20 0.79
C ILE A 346 7.32 -16.68 1.38
N SER A 347 8.36 -17.50 1.41
CA SER A 347 9.73 -17.08 1.69
C SER A 347 10.61 -17.42 0.49
N SER A 348 11.06 -16.38 -0.22
CA SER A 348 11.84 -16.51 -1.44
C SER A 348 13.18 -15.81 -1.32
N ASP A 349 14.14 -16.50 -0.69
CA ASP A 349 15.47 -15.97 -0.39
C ASP A 349 16.50 -16.35 -1.49
N VAL A 350 16.07 -17.12 -2.49
CA VAL A 350 16.92 -17.58 -3.58
C VAL A 350 17.01 -16.53 -4.68
N LYS A 351 18.23 -16.22 -5.11
CA LYS A 351 18.44 -15.22 -6.15
C LYS A 351 17.69 -15.57 -7.44
N SER A 352 16.88 -14.64 -7.93
CA SER A 352 16.07 -14.78 -9.15
C SER A 352 15.02 -15.89 -9.14
N SER A 353 14.61 -16.41 -7.98
CA SER A 353 13.43 -17.29 -7.90
C SER A 353 12.13 -16.51 -8.07
N GLU A 354 11.08 -17.22 -8.49
CA GLU A 354 9.75 -16.64 -8.70
C GLU A 354 8.69 -17.53 -8.04
N THR A 355 7.96 -16.98 -7.06
CA THR A 355 6.78 -17.64 -6.48
C THR A 355 5.55 -16.80 -6.74
N ARG A 356 4.48 -17.46 -7.23
CA ARG A 356 3.18 -16.84 -7.43
C ARG A 356 2.07 -17.67 -6.80
N VAL A 357 1.18 -17.03 -6.06
CA VAL A 357 -0.05 -17.66 -5.54
C VAL A 357 -1.26 -16.88 -6.06
N GLU A 358 -2.19 -17.57 -6.73
CA GLU A 358 -3.45 -16.98 -7.22
C GLU A 358 -4.64 -17.63 -6.50
N VAL A 359 -5.50 -16.84 -5.85
CA VAL A 359 -6.75 -17.30 -5.23
C VAL A 359 -7.93 -16.60 -5.87
N THR A 360 -8.80 -17.34 -6.55
CA THR A 360 -9.95 -16.75 -7.26
C THR A 360 -11.16 -16.44 -6.35
N GLY A 361 -11.19 -17.05 -5.17
CA GLY A 361 -12.20 -16.85 -4.14
C GLY A 361 -11.74 -15.90 -3.04
N ASP A 362 -12.35 -16.05 -1.87
CA ASP A 362 -11.98 -15.33 -0.65
C ASP A 362 -10.84 -16.06 0.09
N VAL A 363 -10.00 -15.29 0.78
CA VAL A 363 -9.02 -15.83 1.75
C VAL A 363 -9.48 -15.45 3.15
N ASN A 364 -9.79 -16.45 3.98
CA ASN A 364 -10.27 -16.27 5.35
C ASN A 364 -9.34 -16.95 6.35
N VAL A 365 -8.72 -16.20 7.25
CA VAL A 365 -7.87 -16.74 8.33
C VAL A 365 -8.47 -16.37 9.67
N ASN A 366 -8.98 -17.35 10.41
CA ASN A 366 -9.71 -17.13 11.65
C ASN A 366 -9.20 -18.03 12.78
N GLN A 367 -8.41 -17.43 13.67
CA GLN A 367 -7.89 -18.08 14.86
C GLN A 367 -8.90 -18.03 16.00
N LYS A 368 -9.21 -19.21 16.56
CA LYS A 368 -10.14 -19.42 17.68
C LYS A 368 -9.34 -19.79 18.93
N THR A 369 -8.70 -18.84 19.61
CA THR A 369 -7.87 -19.16 20.80
C THR A 369 -8.55 -18.82 22.13
N ASP A 370 -7.81 -18.93 23.23
CA ASP A 370 -8.16 -18.48 24.58
C ASP A 370 -7.15 -17.42 25.11
N GLY A 371 -6.50 -16.67 24.19
CA GLY A 371 -5.55 -15.60 24.51
C GLY A 371 -4.06 -15.99 24.54
N LYS A 372 -3.66 -17.16 23.99
CA LYS A 372 -2.24 -17.57 23.89
C LYS A 372 -1.73 -17.84 22.46
N GLY A 373 -2.56 -17.59 21.45
CA GLY A 373 -2.21 -17.88 20.07
C GLY A 373 -1.01 -17.08 19.56
N ASP A 374 -0.27 -17.69 18.64
CA ASP A 374 0.72 -17.01 17.81
C ASP A 374 0.04 -15.92 16.95
N PRO A 375 0.78 -14.90 16.47
CA PRO A 375 0.22 -13.89 15.59
C PRO A 375 -0.38 -14.51 14.33
N VAL A 376 -1.59 -14.05 13.98
CA VAL A 376 -2.28 -14.51 12.76
C VAL A 376 -1.92 -13.60 11.61
N THR A 377 -1.53 -14.16 10.47
CA THR A 377 -1.23 -13.40 9.26
C THR A 377 -2.03 -13.94 8.08
N GLY A 378 -2.73 -13.06 7.35
CA GLY A 378 -3.45 -13.45 6.14
C GLY A 378 -2.48 -13.86 5.03
N VAL A 379 -1.64 -12.90 4.63
CA VAL A 379 -0.59 -13.08 3.63
C VAL A 379 0.74 -12.63 4.21
N ARG A 380 1.78 -13.45 4.05
CA ARG A 380 3.16 -13.09 4.35
C ARG A 380 4.02 -13.37 3.13
N GLU A 381 4.64 -12.34 2.58
CA GLU A 381 5.58 -12.47 1.47
C GLU A 381 6.94 -11.95 1.90
N TYR A 382 7.98 -12.75 1.65
CA TYR A 382 9.36 -12.36 1.79
C TYR A 382 10.10 -12.61 0.48
N ALA A 383 10.78 -11.58 -0.03
CA ALA A 383 11.61 -11.67 -1.24
C ALA A 383 13.02 -11.13 -0.99
N GLY A 384 14.02 -12.00 -1.12
CA GLY A 384 15.44 -11.66 -1.09
C GLY A 384 16.00 -11.24 -2.46
N ASP A 385 17.32 -11.16 -2.58
CA ASP A 385 18.10 -10.69 -3.75
C ASP A 385 17.51 -11.04 -5.13
N ASP A 386 16.97 -10.06 -5.85
CA ASP A 386 16.36 -10.23 -7.19
C ASP A 386 15.22 -11.28 -7.26
N ALA A 387 14.68 -11.75 -6.14
CA ALA A 387 13.59 -12.71 -6.09
C ALA A 387 12.23 -12.03 -6.24
N LEU A 388 11.22 -12.77 -6.71
CA LEU A 388 9.84 -12.30 -6.79
C LEU A 388 8.91 -13.20 -5.95
N ALA A 389 8.23 -12.60 -4.98
CA ALA A 389 7.05 -13.17 -4.32
C ALA A 389 5.81 -12.39 -4.77
N SER A 390 4.74 -13.08 -5.15
CA SER A 390 3.50 -12.41 -5.54
C SER A 390 2.25 -13.20 -5.14
N VAL A 391 1.30 -12.52 -4.53
CA VAL A 391 -0.03 -13.05 -4.17
C VAL A 391 -1.14 -12.25 -4.86
N ASP A 392 -2.07 -12.95 -5.52
CA ASP A 392 -3.21 -12.36 -6.24
C ASP A 392 -4.54 -13.00 -5.80
N ILE A 393 -5.25 -12.32 -4.90
CA ILE A 393 -6.56 -12.69 -4.35
C ILE A 393 -7.64 -11.93 -5.11
N LYS A 394 -8.51 -12.62 -5.84
CA LYS A 394 -9.52 -11.97 -6.71
C LYS A 394 -10.72 -11.36 -5.96
N LYS A 395 -10.94 -11.76 -4.71
CA LYS A 395 -12.01 -11.23 -3.86
C LYS A 395 -11.43 -10.66 -2.56
N ASN A 396 -11.97 -11.03 -1.41
CA ASN A 396 -11.64 -10.41 -0.13
C ASN A 396 -10.54 -11.18 0.60
N LEU A 397 -9.79 -10.46 1.43
CA LEU A 397 -8.89 -11.01 2.43
C LEU A 397 -9.46 -10.67 3.82
N SER A 398 -9.79 -11.67 4.61
CA SER A 398 -10.34 -11.49 5.97
C SER A 398 -9.48 -12.23 7.00
N VAL A 399 -8.94 -11.49 7.97
CA VAL A 399 -8.07 -12.04 9.02
C VAL A 399 -8.64 -11.69 10.39
N SER A 400 -8.82 -12.68 11.25
CA SER A 400 -9.20 -12.45 12.63
C SER A 400 -8.36 -13.28 13.59
N GLY A 401 -7.73 -12.60 14.55
CA GLY A 401 -6.98 -13.20 15.65
C GLY A 401 -7.48 -12.70 17.00
N GLU A 402 -7.28 -13.45 18.07
CA GLU A 402 -7.66 -12.96 19.40
C GLU A 402 -6.68 -11.93 19.95
N ASN A 403 -5.39 -12.13 19.69
CA ASN A 403 -4.33 -11.27 20.22
C ASN A 403 -3.77 -10.34 19.13
N ARG A 404 -3.16 -10.92 18.10
CA ARG A 404 -2.52 -10.19 17.00
C ARG A 404 -3.04 -10.70 15.67
N ALA A 405 -3.38 -9.78 14.78
CA ALA A 405 -3.74 -10.11 13.41
C ALA A 405 -3.11 -9.10 12.44
N THR A 406 -2.50 -9.62 11.39
CA THR A 406 -1.98 -8.85 10.27
C THR A 406 -2.68 -9.32 9.00
N GLY A 407 -3.26 -8.40 8.22
CA GLY A 407 -3.87 -8.72 6.93
C GLY A 407 -2.81 -9.23 5.97
N ALA A 408 -1.85 -8.36 5.65
CA ALA A 408 -0.70 -8.69 4.82
C ALA A 408 0.60 -8.13 5.38
N ASN A 409 1.68 -8.91 5.27
CA ASN A 409 3.04 -8.52 5.66
C ASN A 409 3.99 -8.77 4.50
N GLU A 410 4.36 -7.69 3.83
CA GLU A 410 5.20 -7.66 2.63
C GLU A 410 6.61 -7.22 3.03
N GLU A 411 7.62 -8.04 2.74
CA GLU A 411 9.01 -7.78 3.12
C GLU A 411 9.95 -8.05 1.94
N ALA A 412 10.63 -7.01 1.44
CA ALA A 412 11.56 -7.12 0.32
C ALA A 412 12.97 -6.63 0.69
N PHE A 413 13.97 -7.51 0.52
CA PHE A 413 15.39 -7.20 0.65
C PHE A 413 16.07 -7.38 -0.70
N TYR A 414 16.32 -6.30 -1.43
CA TYR A 414 16.81 -6.34 -2.83
C TYR A 414 15.94 -7.14 -3.82
N GLY A 415 14.78 -7.65 -3.39
CA GLY A 415 13.81 -8.41 -4.19
C GLY A 415 12.55 -7.61 -4.47
N THR A 416 11.49 -8.30 -4.91
CA THR A 416 10.19 -7.72 -5.19
C THR A 416 9.07 -8.53 -4.53
N THR A 417 8.17 -7.83 -3.83
CA THR A 417 6.88 -8.39 -3.36
C THR A 417 5.72 -7.70 -4.08
N GLU A 418 4.69 -8.47 -4.47
CA GLU A 418 3.50 -7.96 -5.16
C GLU A 418 2.20 -8.56 -4.58
N LEU A 419 1.48 -7.78 -3.77
CA LEU A 419 0.17 -8.15 -3.24
C LEU A 419 -0.98 -7.53 -4.04
N LYS A 420 -1.97 -8.33 -4.44
CA LYS A 420 -3.23 -7.85 -5.04
C LYS A 420 -4.44 -8.48 -4.35
N VAL A 421 -5.34 -7.65 -3.82
CA VAL A 421 -6.63 -8.04 -3.27
C VAL A 421 -7.73 -7.36 -4.08
N GLY A 422 -8.57 -8.11 -4.78
CA GLY A 422 -9.56 -7.57 -5.71
C GLY A 422 -10.80 -6.97 -5.04
N GLY A 423 -11.05 -7.29 -3.76
CA GLY A 423 -12.12 -6.75 -2.93
C GLY A 423 -11.57 -6.10 -1.66
N ASP A 424 -12.27 -6.30 -0.55
CA ASP A 424 -11.93 -5.68 0.73
C ASP A 424 -10.85 -6.46 1.50
N LEU A 425 -10.04 -5.74 2.27
CA LEU A 425 -9.13 -6.29 3.26
C LEU A 425 -9.68 -5.97 4.66
N ASN A 426 -10.05 -7.00 5.42
CA ASN A 426 -10.65 -6.87 6.74
C ASN A 426 -9.76 -7.54 7.80
N VAL A 427 -9.36 -6.80 8.83
CA VAL A 427 -8.54 -7.32 9.93
C VAL A 427 -9.20 -7.04 11.27
N LYS A 428 -9.31 -8.08 12.10
CA LYS A 428 -9.80 -7.96 13.47
C LYS A 428 -8.83 -8.58 14.47
N ALA A 429 -8.42 -7.84 15.50
CA ALA A 429 -7.58 -8.37 16.58
C ALA A 429 -8.00 -7.84 17.96
N GLY A 430 -7.56 -8.49 19.05
CA GLY A 430 -7.79 -7.98 20.39
C GLY A 430 -6.73 -7.00 20.92
N GLN A 431 -5.45 -7.15 20.55
CA GLN A 431 -4.36 -6.25 20.98
C GLN A 431 -3.74 -5.46 19.82
N PHE A 432 -3.29 -6.16 18.77
CA PHE A 432 -2.60 -5.55 17.63
C PHE A 432 -3.28 -5.97 16.34
N ALA A 433 -3.78 -4.99 15.60
CA ALA A 433 -4.41 -5.22 14.31
C ALA A 433 -3.67 -4.39 13.26
N THR A 434 -3.14 -5.02 12.21
CA THR A 434 -2.48 -4.32 11.11
C THR A 434 -3.12 -4.73 9.80
N GLY A 435 -3.57 -3.78 8.97
CA GLY A 435 -4.10 -4.08 7.64
C GLY A 435 -3.00 -4.57 6.72
N ILE A 436 -2.09 -3.68 6.34
CA ILE A 436 -0.91 -3.96 5.53
C ILE A 436 0.34 -3.46 6.24
N ASN A 437 1.38 -4.29 6.28
CA ASN A 437 2.73 -3.90 6.69
C ASN A 437 3.68 -4.10 5.51
N ALA A 438 4.16 -3.02 4.90
CA ALA A 438 5.00 -3.02 3.71
C ALA A 438 6.42 -2.53 4.05
N ASN A 439 7.38 -3.45 4.07
CA ASN A 439 8.77 -3.17 4.45
C ASN A 439 9.70 -3.43 3.26
N ALA A 440 10.30 -2.36 2.74
CA ALA A 440 11.22 -2.41 1.61
C ALA A 440 12.60 -1.96 2.06
N HIS A 441 13.58 -2.85 1.98
CA HIS A 441 14.93 -2.60 2.48
C HIS A 441 15.98 -2.78 1.39
N HIS A 442 16.99 -1.90 1.43
CA HIS A 442 18.21 -2.01 0.63
C HIS A 442 18.00 -2.02 -0.89
N GLY A 443 17.00 -1.31 -1.42
CA GLY A 443 16.67 -1.36 -2.84
C GLY A 443 15.72 -2.49 -3.21
N GLY A 444 15.01 -3.03 -2.23
CA GLY A 444 13.84 -3.88 -2.47
C GLY A 444 12.65 -3.06 -2.95
N ASP A 445 11.76 -3.71 -3.68
CA ASP A 445 10.52 -3.13 -4.20
C ASP A 445 9.31 -3.84 -3.56
N VAL A 446 8.42 -3.08 -2.94
CA VAL A 446 7.14 -3.60 -2.43
C VAL A 446 6.02 -2.93 -3.21
N SER A 447 5.08 -3.71 -3.72
CA SER A 447 3.85 -3.17 -4.31
C SER A 447 2.61 -3.84 -3.75
N PHE A 448 1.57 -3.05 -3.48
CA PHE A 448 0.28 -3.58 -3.04
C PHE A 448 -0.91 -2.87 -3.72
N THR A 449 -1.98 -3.63 -3.98
CA THR A 449 -3.25 -3.11 -4.49
C THR A 449 -4.43 -3.73 -3.75
N VAL A 450 -5.33 -2.91 -3.22
CA VAL A 450 -6.62 -3.32 -2.66
C VAL A 450 -7.75 -2.67 -3.47
N GLY A 451 -8.55 -3.48 -4.17
CA GLY A 451 -9.65 -3.02 -5.04
C GLY A 451 -10.91 -2.58 -4.29
N GLY A 452 -10.96 -2.79 -2.98
CA GLY A 452 -12.01 -2.30 -2.08
C GLY A 452 -11.42 -1.45 -0.97
N SER A 453 -12.01 -1.57 0.22
CA SER A 453 -11.57 -0.84 1.42
C SER A 453 -10.64 -1.69 2.30
N ILE A 454 -9.80 -1.01 3.08
CA ILE A 454 -9.06 -1.60 4.21
C ILE A 454 -9.83 -1.26 5.49
N SER A 455 -10.29 -2.29 6.23
CA SER A 455 -10.96 -2.13 7.52
C SER A 455 -10.19 -2.86 8.61
N VAL A 456 -9.70 -2.13 9.61
CA VAL A 456 -8.92 -2.66 10.73
C VAL A 456 -9.63 -2.36 12.04
N THR A 457 -9.95 -3.40 12.81
CA THR A 457 -10.61 -3.26 14.11
C THR A 457 -9.79 -3.93 15.20
N GLN A 458 -9.33 -3.13 16.16
CA GLN A 458 -8.82 -3.61 17.43
C GLN A 458 -9.93 -3.57 18.49
N ASP A 459 -10.22 -4.71 19.11
CA ASP A 459 -11.36 -4.90 20.02
C ASP A 459 -10.88 -5.60 21.29
N GLU A 460 -10.59 -4.85 22.35
CA GLU A 460 -10.10 -5.40 23.63
C GLU A 460 -11.08 -6.41 24.24
N THR A 461 -12.36 -6.40 23.85
CA THR A 461 -13.34 -7.37 24.36
C THR A 461 -13.05 -8.80 23.90
N LEU A 462 -12.21 -8.96 22.87
CA LEU A 462 -11.65 -10.25 22.46
C LEU A 462 -10.64 -10.80 23.47
N LEU A 463 -10.05 -9.95 24.32
CA LEU A 463 -9.12 -10.39 25.35
C LEU A 463 -9.89 -11.00 26.52
N GLY A 464 -9.64 -12.28 26.79
CA GLY A 464 -10.13 -12.91 27.99
C GLY A 464 -9.71 -12.11 29.23
N LYS A 465 -10.63 -11.89 30.18
CA LYS A 465 -10.42 -11.10 31.42
C LYS A 465 -9.23 -11.54 32.30
N ASP A 466 -8.61 -12.66 31.98
CA ASP A 466 -7.53 -13.28 32.74
C ASP A 466 -6.17 -13.26 32.03
N ASP A 467 -6.05 -12.59 30.87
CA ASP A 467 -4.80 -12.54 30.11
C ASP A 467 -3.63 -12.03 30.99
N PRO A 468 -2.58 -12.85 31.20
CA PRO A 468 -1.42 -12.47 32.00
C PRO A 468 -0.64 -11.28 31.41
N ILE A 469 -0.76 -11.00 30.10
CA ILE A 469 -0.16 -9.84 29.44
C ILE A 469 -0.74 -8.55 30.04
N GLN A 470 -2.06 -8.48 30.26
CA GLN A 470 -2.71 -7.32 30.91
C GLN A 470 -2.19 -7.08 32.34
N LYS A 471 -1.69 -8.11 33.03
CA LYS A 471 -1.24 -8.01 34.43
C LYS A 471 0.21 -7.59 34.60
N THR A 472 1.04 -7.63 33.56
CA THR A 472 2.50 -7.59 33.72
C THR A 472 3.23 -6.36 33.20
N LYS A 473 2.61 -5.45 32.43
CA LYS A 473 3.35 -4.28 31.90
C LYS A 473 2.64 -2.96 32.15
N LYS A 474 3.44 -2.03 32.67
CA LYS A 474 3.15 -0.62 32.96
C LYS A 474 3.58 0.28 31.78
N ASP A 475 3.80 -0.34 30.62
CA ASP A 475 4.19 0.33 29.38
C ASP A 475 2.95 0.29 28.50
N ASP A 476 2.28 1.42 28.31
CA ASP A 476 0.99 1.51 27.61
C ASP A 476 1.10 1.30 26.08
N ARG A 477 2.30 1.07 25.54
CA ARG A 477 2.63 0.99 24.10
C ARG A 477 2.25 -0.33 23.40
N TYR A 478 1.37 -1.15 23.97
CA TYR A 478 1.09 -2.52 23.48
C TYR A 478 -0.30 -2.70 22.85
N TYR A 479 -1.03 -1.63 22.55
CA TYR A 479 -2.31 -1.71 21.86
C TYR A 479 -2.30 -0.71 20.71
N LEU A 480 -2.14 -1.22 19.50
CA LEU A 480 -2.03 -0.41 18.29
C LEU A 480 -2.83 -1.06 17.17
N ALA A 481 -3.75 -0.29 16.60
CA ALA A 481 -4.35 -0.63 15.32
C ALA A 481 -3.73 0.24 14.21
N THR A 482 -3.31 -0.38 13.12
CA THR A 482 -2.73 0.33 11.97
C THR A 482 -3.40 -0.11 10.68
N GLY A 483 -3.88 0.81 9.86
CA GLY A 483 -4.45 0.49 8.55
C GLY A 483 -3.36 0.04 7.60
N VAL A 484 -2.46 0.97 7.27
CA VAL A 484 -1.28 0.71 6.42
C VAL A 484 -0.02 1.22 7.12
N SER A 485 1.00 0.38 7.22
CA SER A 485 2.33 0.71 7.74
C SER A 485 3.36 0.51 6.64
N ILE A 486 4.14 1.54 6.33
CA ILE A 486 5.18 1.52 5.31
C ILE A 486 6.53 1.86 5.94
N ASP A 487 7.52 1.01 5.72
CA ASP A 487 8.93 1.24 6.07
C ASP A 487 9.79 1.06 4.80
N ALA A 488 10.29 2.18 4.25
CA ALA A 488 11.12 2.19 3.05
C ALA A 488 12.54 2.69 3.37
N GLU A 489 13.53 1.80 3.28
CA GLU A 489 14.92 2.11 3.62
C GLU A 489 15.92 1.85 2.48
N LYS A 490 16.91 2.74 2.35
CA LYS A 490 18.17 2.52 1.62
C LYS A 490 17.97 2.21 0.13
N GLY A 491 17.28 3.11 -0.58
CA GLY A 491 17.10 3.08 -2.02
C GLY A 491 15.92 2.24 -2.48
N SER A 492 15.04 1.86 -1.54
CA SER A 492 13.90 0.98 -1.79
C SER A 492 12.69 1.74 -2.34
N THR A 493 11.80 1.01 -3.00
CA THR A 493 10.54 1.55 -3.53
C THR A 493 9.34 0.89 -2.85
N VAL A 494 8.35 1.69 -2.46
CA VAL A 494 7.03 1.19 -2.07
C VAL A 494 5.96 1.87 -2.92
N GLU A 495 5.17 1.08 -3.65
CA GLU A 495 4.04 1.56 -4.45
C GLU A 495 2.72 0.96 -3.92
N GLY A 496 1.73 1.79 -3.60
CA GLY A 496 0.49 1.35 -2.97
C GLY A 496 -0.75 1.92 -3.64
N THR A 497 -1.81 1.12 -3.77
CA THR A 497 -3.14 1.61 -4.17
C THR A 497 -4.24 0.97 -3.34
N VAL A 498 -5.13 1.79 -2.79
CA VAL A 498 -6.38 1.36 -2.14
C VAL A 498 -7.53 2.06 -2.85
N GLU A 499 -8.41 1.33 -3.55
CA GLU A 499 -9.48 1.95 -4.34
C GLU A 499 -10.60 2.56 -3.45
N GLY A 500 -10.81 2.05 -2.25
CA GLY A 500 -11.78 2.57 -1.27
C GLY A 500 -11.14 3.25 -0.06
N ASP A 501 -11.89 3.28 1.05
CA ASP A 501 -11.43 3.82 2.33
C ASP A 501 -10.34 2.98 3.04
N ILE A 502 -9.51 3.67 3.84
CA ILE A 502 -8.75 3.07 4.94
C ILE A 502 -9.44 3.46 6.26
N SER A 503 -10.08 2.49 6.93
CA SER A 503 -10.80 2.70 8.19
C SER A 503 -10.18 1.88 9.32
N VAL A 504 -9.76 2.57 10.38
CA VAL A 504 -9.08 1.97 11.53
C VAL A 504 -9.81 2.37 12.81
N THR A 505 -10.25 1.39 13.57
CA THR A 505 -10.93 1.58 14.85
C THR A 505 -10.23 0.78 15.94
N GLY A 506 -10.00 1.38 17.11
CA GLY A 506 -9.37 0.72 18.24
C GLY A 506 -9.78 1.31 19.58
N ASP A 507 -9.72 0.52 20.64
CA ASP A 507 -9.99 0.98 22.01
C ASP A 507 -8.85 1.84 22.59
N LYS A 508 -7.69 1.86 21.92
CA LYS A 508 -6.45 2.54 22.32
C LYS A 508 -5.88 3.39 21.19
N ASP A 509 -4.59 3.22 20.88
CA ASP A 509 -3.86 4.01 19.91
C ASP A 509 -4.16 3.48 18.51
N VAL A 510 -4.46 4.37 17.57
CA VAL A 510 -4.74 4.00 16.19
C VAL A 510 -3.97 4.89 15.21
N ILE A 511 -3.57 4.29 14.10
CA ILE A 511 -2.96 4.98 12.96
C ILE A 511 -3.69 4.53 11.69
N GLY A 512 -4.28 5.47 10.94
CA GLY A 512 -4.87 5.17 9.63
C GLY A 512 -3.80 4.68 8.65
N MET A 513 -2.83 5.54 8.36
CA MET A 513 -1.66 5.22 7.55
C MET A 513 -0.38 5.82 8.16
N GLY A 514 0.67 5.02 8.27
CA GLY A 514 1.99 5.42 8.74
C GLY A 514 3.05 5.15 7.67
N VAL A 515 3.88 6.15 7.38
CA VAL A 515 4.99 6.07 6.41
C VAL A 515 6.27 6.49 7.09
N TYR A 516 7.26 5.60 7.08
CA TYR A 516 8.64 5.89 7.44
C TYR A 516 9.53 5.66 6.22
N ALA A 517 10.26 6.69 5.80
CA ALA A 517 11.09 6.62 4.60
C ALA A 517 12.50 7.21 4.85
N ASN A 518 13.53 6.47 4.43
CA ASN A 518 14.93 6.79 4.72
C ASN A 518 15.88 6.31 3.62
N GLY A 519 17.01 7.00 3.45
CA GLY A 519 18.14 6.56 2.63
C GLY A 519 17.86 6.48 1.13
N GLU A 520 17.44 7.57 0.48
CA GLU A 520 17.15 7.61 -0.97
C GLU A 520 15.93 6.76 -1.41
N SER A 521 14.99 6.48 -0.51
CA SER A 521 13.82 5.64 -0.82
C SER A 521 12.69 6.42 -1.51
N LYS A 522 11.83 5.73 -2.26
CA LYS A 522 10.62 6.29 -2.88
C LYS A 522 9.37 5.60 -2.33
N VAL A 523 8.41 6.39 -1.85
CA VAL A 523 7.07 5.92 -1.46
C VAL A 523 6.04 6.66 -2.30
N ASP A 524 5.11 5.93 -2.91
CA ASP A 524 4.07 6.42 -3.81
C ASP A 524 2.76 5.69 -3.50
N VAL A 525 1.80 6.36 -2.87
CA VAL A 525 0.55 5.71 -2.39
C VAL A 525 -0.67 6.52 -2.79
N THR A 526 -1.64 5.85 -3.41
CA THR A 526 -2.95 6.43 -3.73
C THR A 526 -4.06 5.76 -2.93
N VAL A 527 -4.89 6.57 -2.28
CA VAL A 527 -6.14 6.17 -1.61
C VAL A 527 -7.31 6.77 -2.39
N GLY A 528 -8.23 5.94 -2.85
CA GLY A 528 -9.33 6.36 -3.71
C GLY A 528 -10.36 7.20 -2.96
N GLU A 529 -10.73 6.81 -1.74
CA GLU A 529 -11.70 7.54 -0.92
C GLU A 529 -11.01 8.27 0.24
N GLY A 530 -11.22 7.89 1.51
CA GLY A 530 -10.67 8.61 2.68
C GLY A 530 -9.84 7.74 3.64
N ILE A 531 -9.22 8.41 4.62
CA ILE A 531 -8.51 7.78 5.74
C ILE A 531 -9.21 8.16 7.04
N TYR A 532 -9.69 7.17 7.79
CA TYR A 532 -10.45 7.34 9.03
C TYR A 532 -9.79 6.58 10.18
N ALA A 533 -9.41 7.29 11.24
CA ALA A 533 -8.78 6.71 12.41
C ALA A 533 -9.56 7.09 13.69
N GLU A 534 -10.18 6.11 14.34
CA GLU A 534 -10.93 6.30 15.59
C GLU A 534 -10.32 5.46 16.73
N GLY A 535 -9.63 6.13 17.64
CA GLY A 535 -8.94 5.53 18.79
C GLY A 535 -9.60 5.93 20.12
N GLY A 536 -9.61 5.02 21.09
CA GLY A 536 -10.09 5.33 22.44
C GLY A 536 -9.14 6.23 23.24
N GLU A 537 -7.85 6.28 22.89
CA GLU A 537 -6.85 7.17 23.49
C GLU A 537 -6.25 8.12 22.45
N ASP A 538 -5.26 7.66 21.68
CA ASP A 538 -4.61 8.48 20.66
C ASP A 538 -5.02 8.04 19.26
N ALA A 539 -5.21 8.99 18.34
CA ALA A 539 -5.55 8.68 16.94
C ALA A 539 -4.75 9.52 15.96
N THR A 540 -4.10 8.89 14.99
CA THR A 540 -3.48 9.60 13.87
C THR A 540 -4.10 9.14 12.56
N GLY A 541 -4.59 10.05 11.73
CA GLY A 541 -5.12 9.70 10.40
C GLY A 541 -3.98 9.25 9.47
N LEU A 542 -3.08 10.19 9.16
CA LEU A 542 -1.90 9.99 8.33
C LEU A 542 -0.64 10.47 9.07
N SER A 543 0.38 9.63 9.16
CA SER A 543 1.69 9.98 9.70
C SER A 543 2.78 9.72 8.67
N ILE A 544 3.59 10.74 8.35
CA ILE A 544 4.71 10.64 7.40
C ILE A 544 5.99 11.11 8.10
N PHE A 545 7.02 10.27 8.08
CA PHE A 545 8.34 10.57 8.62
C PHE A 545 9.42 10.32 7.55
N VAL A 546 10.14 11.37 7.16
CA VAL A 546 11.23 11.30 6.18
C VAL A 546 12.55 11.72 6.83
N LYS A 547 13.60 10.92 6.65
CA LYS A 547 14.89 11.12 7.36
C LYS A 547 16.03 11.67 6.50
N ASP A 548 16.02 11.46 5.19
CA ASP A 548 17.18 11.61 4.31
C ASP A 548 16.86 12.53 3.11
N ASP A 549 17.84 13.32 2.65
CA ASP A 549 17.67 14.39 1.66
C ASP A 549 17.30 13.94 0.24
N LYS A 550 17.42 12.65 -0.05
CA LYS A 550 17.07 12.08 -1.36
C LYS A 550 15.81 11.21 -1.33
N THR A 551 15.19 11.07 -0.18
CA THR A 551 13.94 10.31 -0.05
C THR A 551 12.78 11.14 -0.55
N SER A 552 11.83 10.52 -1.26
CA SER A 552 10.59 11.16 -1.72
C SER A 552 9.38 10.35 -1.27
N VAL A 553 8.39 11.00 -0.67
CA VAL A 553 7.10 10.43 -0.30
C VAL A 553 6.00 11.20 -1.02
N ASP A 554 5.20 10.50 -1.80
CA ASP A 554 4.02 11.02 -2.51
C ASP A 554 2.77 10.25 -2.04
N VAL A 555 1.77 10.98 -1.55
CA VAL A 555 0.50 10.42 -1.06
C VAL A 555 -0.68 11.20 -1.64
N ASP A 556 -1.52 10.51 -2.40
CA ASP A 556 -2.73 11.06 -3.03
C ASP A 556 -4.00 10.48 -2.38
N ILE A 557 -4.93 11.34 -1.94
CA ILE A 557 -6.27 10.96 -1.44
C ILE A 557 -7.32 11.58 -2.37
N LEU A 558 -7.95 10.75 -3.21
CA LEU A 558 -8.57 11.22 -4.46
C LEU A 558 -10.03 11.68 -4.37
N ASP A 559 -10.88 11.04 -3.57
CA ASP A 559 -12.32 11.37 -3.47
C ASP A 559 -12.80 11.53 -2.01
N GLY A 560 -11.89 11.57 -1.04
CA GLY A 560 -12.18 11.66 0.39
C GLY A 560 -11.20 12.52 1.18
N GLY A 561 -11.41 12.50 2.49
CA GLY A 561 -10.68 13.32 3.45
C GLY A 561 -9.83 12.50 4.41
N VAL A 562 -9.22 13.18 5.39
CA VAL A 562 -8.51 12.55 6.51
C VAL A 562 -9.19 12.91 7.81
N GLU A 563 -9.64 11.90 8.56
CA GLU A 563 -10.33 12.08 9.83
C GLU A 563 -9.63 11.33 10.97
N ALA A 564 -9.36 12.02 12.08
CA ALA A 564 -8.82 11.42 13.29
C ALA A 564 -9.66 11.78 14.53
N LYS A 565 -10.04 10.76 15.30
CA LYS A 565 -10.81 10.90 16.55
C LYS A 565 -10.14 10.12 17.66
N GLY A 566 -9.67 10.83 18.68
CA GLY A 566 -8.97 10.27 19.83
C GLY A 566 -9.58 10.77 21.14
N GLY A 567 -9.53 9.95 22.19
CA GLY A 567 -10.04 10.32 23.52
C GLY A 567 -9.08 11.23 24.32
N LYS A 568 -7.79 11.24 23.99
CA LYS A 568 -6.74 12.04 24.64
C LYS A 568 -6.04 12.98 23.66
N SER A 569 -5.66 12.47 22.50
CA SER A 569 -5.01 13.25 21.44
C SER A 569 -5.46 12.71 20.09
N ALA A 570 -5.64 13.60 19.13
CA ALA A 570 -5.86 13.21 17.75
C ALA A 570 -5.10 14.13 16.81
N THR A 571 -4.57 13.57 15.72
CA THR A 571 -3.93 14.33 14.66
C THR A 571 -4.39 13.79 13.32
N ALA A 572 -5.07 14.59 12.50
CA ALA A 572 -5.52 14.09 11.20
C ALA A 572 -4.32 13.83 10.28
N ILE A 573 -3.43 14.81 10.11
CA ILE A 573 -2.22 14.68 9.30
C ILE A 573 -1.00 15.10 10.14
N SER A 574 0.00 14.24 10.25
CA SER A 574 1.26 14.51 10.93
C SER A 574 2.43 14.24 9.98
N THR A 575 3.23 15.26 9.70
CA THR A 575 4.42 15.14 8.86
C THR A 575 5.66 15.56 9.62
N SER A 576 6.74 14.81 9.44
CA SER A 576 8.05 15.11 9.98
C SER A 576 9.10 14.91 8.90
N ASN A 577 9.59 16.02 8.35
CA ASN A 577 10.58 16.01 7.28
C ASN A 577 11.94 16.44 7.82
N ASN A 578 12.88 15.50 7.88
CA ASN A 578 14.25 15.76 8.34
C ASN A 578 15.24 15.81 7.16
N GLY A 579 14.74 15.66 5.95
CA GLY A 579 15.45 15.59 4.68
C GLY A 579 14.51 15.02 3.63
N GLY A 580 14.57 15.52 2.40
CA GLY A 580 13.85 14.94 1.26
C GLY A 580 12.57 15.70 0.92
N GLU A 581 11.69 15.03 0.18
CA GLU A 581 10.45 15.60 -0.34
C GLU A 581 9.24 14.84 0.20
N ILE A 582 8.26 15.58 0.72
CA ILE A 582 6.92 15.09 1.00
C ILE A 582 5.98 15.88 0.10
N ASP A 583 5.22 15.20 -0.75
CA ASP A 583 4.06 15.74 -1.47
C ASP A 583 2.81 15.00 -1.02
N LEU A 584 1.78 15.75 -0.62
CA LEU A 584 0.54 15.21 -0.08
C LEU A 584 -0.65 15.96 -0.66
N PHE A 585 -1.53 15.26 -1.35
CA PHE A 585 -2.76 15.80 -1.90
C PHE A 585 -3.99 15.15 -1.25
N VAL A 586 -4.94 15.98 -0.80
CA VAL A 586 -6.20 15.54 -0.16
C VAL A 586 -7.39 16.22 -0.83
N ASN A 587 -8.15 15.48 -1.63
CA ASN A 587 -9.35 15.98 -2.31
C ASN A 587 -10.62 15.92 -1.42
N GLY A 588 -10.48 16.34 -0.17
CA GLY A 588 -11.56 16.32 0.80
C GLY A 588 -11.22 17.12 2.05
N ASP A 589 -12.02 16.95 3.10
CA ASP A 589 -11.85 17.66 4.35
C ASP A 589 -10.80 16.98 5.25
N VAL A 590 -10.10 17.76 6.05
CA VAL A 590 -9.21 17.28 7.12
C VAL A 590 -9.87 17.60 8.45
N VAL A 591 -10.24 16.58 9.22
CA VAL A 591 -11.02 16.73 10.45
C VAL A 591 -10.34 16.01 11.61
N SER A 592 -10.14 16.70 12.73
CA SER A 592 -9.51 16.13 13.92
C SER A 592 -10.20 16.53 15.21
N SER A 593 -10.31 15.61 16.17
CA SER A 593 -10.65 15.93 17.57
C SER A 593 -9.45 16.45 18.39
N GLY A 594 -8.31 16.69 17.74
CA GLY A 594 -7.13 17.34 18.29
C GLY A 594 -6.60 18.30 17.24
N ASP A 595 -5.36 18.13 16.78
CA ASP A 595 -4.74 18.95 15.73
C ASP A 595 -5.16 18.49 14.33
N GLY A 596 -5.41 19.42 13.41
CA GLY A 596 -5.74 19.12 12.01
C GLY A 596 -4.50 18.64 11.25
N ILE A 597 -3.62 19.58 10.92
CA ILE A 597 -2.36 19.31 10.20
C ILE A 597 -1.19 19.71 11.10
N VAL A 598 -0.28 18.78 11.39
CA VAL A 598 0.99 19.05 12.07
C VAL A 598 2.12 18.88 11.06
N VAL A 599 2.89 19.94 10.85
CA VAL A 599 4.10 19.90 10.02
C VAL A 599 5.30 20.22 10.87
N SER A 600 6.24 19.29 10.91
CA SER A 600 7.47 19.41 11.66
C SER A 600 8.68 19.16 10.79
N SER A 601 9.77 19.83 11.12
CA SER A 601 11.10 19.51 10.59
C SER A 601 12.05 19.35 11.77
N TRP A 602 12.53 18.14 12.05
CA TRP A 602 13.40 17.87 13.20
C TRP A 602 14.65 17.11 12.83
N ARG A 603 15.75 17.81 12.52
CA ARG A 603 17.03 17.13 12.27
C ARG A 603 17.68 16.68 13.58
N PRO A 604 17.80 15.37 13.85
CA PRO A 604 18.68 14.91 14.92
C PRO A 604 20.09 15.40 14.62
N THR A 605 20.70 16.10 15.56
CA THR A 605 22.08 16.55 15.38
C THR A 605 23.03 15.48 15.90
N GLU A 606 24.21 15.35 15.30
CA GLU A 606 25.25 14.47 15.86
C GLU A 606 25.60 14.97 17.27
N THR A 607 25.67 14.05 18.24
CA THR A 607 26.04 14.37 19.61
C THR A 607 27.57 14.45 19.74
N GLU A 608 28.11 15.64 20.00
CA GLU A 608 29.52 15.79 20.39
C GLU A 608 29.65 15.68 21.93
N ASP A 609 30.51 14.76 22.38
CA ASP A 609 30.91 14.60 23.78
C ASP A 609 31.71 15.84 24.24
N LEU A 610 31.18 16.65 25.19
CA LEU A 610 31.86 17.84 25.70
C LEU A 610 32.28 17.71 27.17
N ASP A 611 33.59 17.68 27.42
CA ASP A 611 34.18 17.64 28.76
C ASP A 611 34.22 19.06 29.40
N ILE A 612 33.04 19.63 29.71
CA ILE A 612 32.92 20.93 30.38
C ILE A 612 32.13 20.79 31.69
N LYS A 613 32.75 21.15 32.81
CA LYS A 613 32.08 21.25 34.12
C LYS A 613 31.62 22.69 34.38
N MET A 614 30.30 22.92 34.41
CA MET A 614 29.73 24.20 34.83
C MET A 614 29.06 24.12 36.22
N PRO A 615 29.12 25.18 37.04
CA PRO A 615 28.39 25.26 38.30
C PRO A 615 26.91 25.59 38.05
N ILE A 616 26.01 24.70 38.47
CA ILE A 616 24.56 24.88 38.37
C ILE A 616 24.06 25.69 39.58
N ASN A 617 23.25 26.73 39.34
CA ASN A 617 22.47 27.43 40.38
C ASN A 617 21.07 26.80 40.49
N ASP A 618 20.52 26.73 41.71
CA ASP A 618 19.46 25.81 42.13
C ASP A 618 17.99 26.21 41.80
N ASP A 619 17.72 27.23 40.97
CA ASP A 619 16.39 27.90 40.96
C ASP A 619 15.48 27.70 39.71
N GLU A 620 15.71 26.72 38.81
CA GLU A 620 14.87 26.53 37.60
C GLU A 620 14.39 25.07 37.39
N TYR A 621 13.37 24.85 36.55
CA TYR A 621 12.66 23.57 36.35
C TYR A 621 13.58 22.43 35.83
N TYR A 622 13.48 21.22 36.41
CA TYR A 622 14.30 20.05 36.00
C TYR A 622 13.53 18.72 36.05
N LYS A 623 13.80 17.83 35.07
CA LYS A 623 13.37 16.42 35.08
C LYS A 623 14.59 15.50 35.32
N TRP A 624 14.43 14.52 36.21
CA TRP A 624 15.47 13.54 36.55
C TRP A 624 15.20 12.21 35.85
N TYR A 625 16.18 11.70 35.11
CA TYR A 625 16.16 10.38 34.48
C TYR A 625 17.11 9.46 35.22
N THR A 626 16.78 8.18 35.41
CA THR A 626 17.67 7.21 36.07
C THR A 626 18.15 6.19 35.06
N PHE A 627 19.45 6.18 34.79
CA PHE A 627 20.17 5.23 33.96
C PHE A 627 20.91 4.25 34.85
N THR A 628 21.33 3.10 34.33
CA THR A 628 22.24 2.19 35.05
C THR A 628 23.52 2.10 34.25
N ASP A 629 24.67 2.40 34.88
CA ASP A 629 25.96 2.31 34.21
C ASP A 629 26.38 0.86 33.93
N GLU A 630 27.46 0.70 33.17
CA GLU A 630 28.10 -0.58 32.84
C GLU A 630 28.46 -1.46 34.06
N ASN A 631 28.45 -0.89 35.28
CA ASN A 631 28.70 -1.59 36.54
C ASN A 631 27.43 -1.87 37.36
N GLY A 632 26.24 -1.63 36.81
CA GLY A 632 24.97 -1.84 37.51
C GLY A 632 24.60 -0.72 38.49
N LYS A 633 25.24 0.45 38.42
CA LYS A 633 24.95 1.57 39.34
C LYS A 633 23.97 2.56 38.71
N GLU A 634 22.92 2.89 39.45
CA GLU A 634 21.98 3.94 39.05
C GLU A 634 22.66 5.33 38.97
N ILE A 635 22.57 5.96 37.81
CA ILE A 635 23.00 7.32 37.44
C ILE A 635 21.72 8.16 37.24
N LYS A 636 21.56 9.26 37.96
CA LYS A 636 20.39 10.15 37.83
C LYS A 636 20.66 11.39 36.95
N VAL A 637 20.50 11.29 35.65
CA VAL A 637 20.70 12.37 34.68
C VAL A 637 19.67 13.50 34.89
N LYS A 638 20.13 14.75 34.79
CA LYS A 638 19.34 15.98 35.01
C LYS A 638 19.17 16.70 33.68
N GLN A 639 18.00 16.66 33.05
CA GLN A 639 17.80 17.36 31.79
C GLN A 639 17.64 18.86 32.06
N TYR A 640 18.47 19.71 31.43
CA TYR A 640 18.31 21.16 31.40
C TYR A 640 18.40 21.63 29.95
N ARG A 641 17.25 21.87 29.34
CA ARG A 641 17.15 22.32 27.95
C ARG A 641 17.38 23.85 27.95
N HIS A 642 18.61 24.28 27.64
CA HIS A 642 18.94 25.70 27.47
C HIS A 642 19.14 26.00 25.99
N PHE A 643 18.20 26.72 25.39
CA PHE A 643 18.26 27.13 24.00
C PHE A 643 18.99 28.48 23.90
N ASP A 644 20.32 28.45 23.82
CA ASP A 644 21.10 29.61 23.36
C ASP A 644 21.41 29.42 21.85
N GLY A 645 20.36 29.52 21.03
CA GLY A 645 20.45 29.80 19.60
C GLY A 645 21.16 28.79 18.69
N ASN A 646 21.09 27.47 18.97
CA ASN A 646 21.23 26.32 18.03
C ASN A 646 21.71 25.02 18.71
N ASP A 647 22.04 25.07 20.00
CA ASP A 647 22.63 23.93 20.72
C ASP A 647 21.70 23.40 21.80
N VAL A 648 21.47 22.08 21.87
CA VAL A 648 20.77 21.43 22.98
C VAL A 648 21.80 20.90 23.97
N ILE A 649 21.70 21.32 25.22
CA ILE A 649 22.63 20.91 26.27
C ILE A 649 21.97 19.85 27.16
N TRP A 650 22.62 18.70 27.37
CA TRP A 650 22.17 17.64 28.29
C TRP A 650 23.10 17.55 29.49
N TYR A 651 22.60 17.21 30.68
CA TYR A 651 23.45 17.01 31.88
C TYR A 651 23.21 15.64 32.51
N ASP A 652 24.27 14.90 32.82
CA ASP A 652 24.15 13.66 33.60
C ASP A 652 24.20 13.91 35.13
N SER A 653 23.97 12.87 35.96
CA SER A 653 24.06 13.00 37.44
C SER A 653 25.44 13.43 37.92
N LEU A 654 26.47 13.25 37.10
CA LEU A 654 27.86 13.53 37.44
C LEU A 654 28.23 14.98 37.07
N GLY A 655 27.31 15.71 36.43
CA GLY A 655 27.52 17.08 35.94
C GLY A 655 28.28 17.13 34.63
N ASN A 656 28.35 16.02 33.88
CA ASN A 656 28.86 16.02 32.52
C ASN A 656 27.83 16.67 31.59
N VAL A 657 28.33 17.44 30.62
CA VAL A 657 27.53 18.29 29.75
C VAL A 657 27.64 17.75 28.33
N TRP A 658 26.54 17.31 27.75
CA TRP A 658 26.48 16.95 26.34
C TRP A 658 25.98 18.16 25.59
N LYS A 659 26.56 18.45 24.44
CA LYS A 659 26.08 19.51 23.58
C LYS A 659 25.79 18.91 22.23
N GLU A 660 24.51 18.79 21.93
CA GLU A 660 24.08 18.60 20.56
C GLU A 660 24.48 19.84 19.79
N LYS A 661 25.32 19.64 18.78
CA LYS A 661 25.80 20.71 17.93
C LYS A 661 25.37 20.36 16.52
N GLN A 662 24.60 21.24 15.90
CA GLN A 662 24.27 21.10 14.48
C GLN A 662 25.56 20.97 13.66
N THR A 663 25.70 19.88 12.92
CA THR A 663 26.81 19.69 11.99
C THR A 663 26.62 20.64 10.80
N GLU A 664 27.71 21.12 10.20
CA GLU A 664 27.62 21.91 8.96
C GLU A 664 26.99 21.13 7.80
N GLU A 665 26.89 19.81 7.91
CA GLU A 665 26.24 18.91 6.94
C GLU A 665 24.72 18.90 7.12
N SER A 666 24.22 18.83 8.37
CA SER A 666 22.80 19.03 8.69
C SER A 666 22.26 20.40 8.26
N LYS A 667 23.15 21.39 8.04
CA LYS A 667 22.80 22.70 7.52
C LYS A 667 22.76 22.77 5.99
N LYS A 668 23.08 21.73 5.23
CA LYS A 668 23.16 21.81 3.76
C LYS A 668 21.96 21.24 3.05
N THR A 669 21.28 20.27 3.64
CA THR A 669 20.16 19.58 3.04
C THR A 669 18.94 20.49 3.06
N GLU A 670 18.25 20.60 1.92
CA GLU A 670 16.95 21.26 1.81
C GLU A 670 15.91 20.14 1.93
N ASP A 671 14.89 20.37 2.73
CA ASP A 671 13.74 19.52 2.93
C ASP A 671 12.50 20.31 2.50
N THR A 672 11.65 19.67 1.70
CA THR A 672 10.45 20.29 1.13
C THR A 672 9.22 19.48 1.52
N THR A 673 8.27 20.13 2.17
CA THR A 673 6.97 19.53 2.48
C THR A 673 5.89 20.35 1.78
N ARG A 674 5.15 19.73 0.86
CA ARG A 674 3.98 20.28 0.20
C ARG A 674 2.74 19.53 0.67
N ILE A 675 1.70 20.25 1.09
CA ILE A 675 0.40 19.68 1.45
C ILE A 675 -0.69 20.50 0.76
N GLU A 676 -1.50 19.87 -0.08
CA GLU A 676 -2.64 20.49 -0.76
C GLU A 676 -3.94 19.82 -0.33
N VAL A 677 -4.84 20.60 0.28
CA VAL A 677 -6.16 20.17 0.76
C VAL A 677 -7.24 20.94 0.00
N VAL A 678 -8.10 20.23 -0.72
CA VAL A 678 -9.20 20.84 -1.49
C VAL A 678 -10.35 21.27 -0.58
N GLY A 679 -10.61 20.51 0.50
CA GLY A 679 -11.67 20.77 1.46
C GLY A 679 -11.27 21.71 2.61
N ASP A 680 -12.08 21.67 3.66
CA ASP A 680 -11.86 22.43 4.90
C ASP A 680 -10.88 21.69 5.83
N VAL A 681 -10.15 22.44 6.66
CA VAL A 681 -9.32 21.91 7.76
C VAL A 681 -9.96 22.33 9.06
N THR A 682 -10.53 21.39 9.82
CA THR A 682 -11.24 21.64 11.09
C THR A 682 -10.64 20.80 12.22
N ALA A 683 -10.30 21.46 13.33
CA ALA A 683 -9.62 20.85 14.47
C ALA A 683 -10.22 21.33 15.80
N GLU A 684 -10.22 20.48 16.83
CA GLU A 684 -10.55 20.91 18.21
C GLU A 684 -9.37 21.63 18.89
N GLU A 685 -8.13 21.43 18.44
CA GLU A 685 -6.93 22.14 18.92
C GLU A 685 -6.40 23.14 17.87
N GLY A 686 -5.23 22.89 17.28
CA GLY A 686 -4.67 23.68 16.20
C GLY A 686 -5.19 23.23 14.84
N GLY A 687 -5.72 24.14 14.02
CA GLY A 687 -6.08 23.83 12.63
C GLY A 687 -4.85 23.36 11.84
N ILE A 688 -3.80 24.19 11.83
CA ILE A 688 -2.48 23.88 11.31
C ILE A 688 -1.44 24.20 12.39
N VAL A 689 -0.58 23.25 12.71
CA VAL A 689 0.54 23.39 13.66
C VAL A 689 1.86 23.29 12.90
N ILE A 690 2.75 24.25 13.11
CA ILE A 690 4.04 24.35 12.42
C ILE A 690 5.17 24.37 13.44
N ASP A 691 5.98 23.32 13.49
CA ASP A 691 7.23 23.22 14.27
C ASP A 691 8.43 23.10 13.33
N MET A 692 8.89 24.25 12.85
CA MET A 692 10.01 24.35 11.89
C MET A 692 11.14 25.22 12.43
N PRO A 693 12.02 24.68 13.30
CA PRO A 693 13.10 25.44 13.89
C PRO A 693 14.29 25.69 12.94
N TYR A 694 14.25 25.24 11.67
CA TYR A 694 15.38 25.32 10.73
C TYR A 694 15.08 26.23 9.52
N GLU A 695 15.93 27.23 9.29
CA GLU A 695 15.77 28.25 8.22
C GLU A 695 15.81 27.72 6.77
N LYS A 696 16.15 26.45 6.56
CA LYS A 696 16.29 25.86 5.21
C LYS A 696 15.16 24.93 4.81
N SER A 697 14.37 24.50 5.79
CA SER A 697 13.18 23.71 5.56
C SER A 697 12.17 24.57 4.83
N LYS A 698 11.58 24.05 3.76
CA LYS A 698 10.52 24.72 3.01
C LYS A 698 9.23 23.97 3.21
N MET A 699 8.19 24.71 3.53
CA MET A 699 6.84 24.20 3.71
C MET A 699 5.89 25.00 2.84
N ASP A 700 5.06 24.32 2.07
CA ASP A 700 3.98 24.90 1.29
C ASP A 700 2.67 24.19 1.63
N VAL A 701 1.76 24.89 2.28
CA VAL A 701 0.42 24.38 2.60
C VAL A 701 -0.62 25.17 1.84
N ILE A 702 -1.39 24.47 1.02
CA ILE A 702 -2.48 25.01 0.23
C ILE A 702 -3.79 24.41 0.75
N VAL A 703 -4.73 25.24 1.17
CA VAL A 703 -6.08 24.83 1.59
C VAL A 703 -7.12 25.59 0.76
N ASP A 704 -7.78 24.94 -0.19
CA ASP A 704 -8.84 25.57 -0.99
C ASP A 704 -10.13 25.80 -0.17
N GLY A 705 -10.22 25.24 1.03
CA GLY A 705 -11.28 25.50 2.00
C GLY A 705 -10.93 26.50 3.11
N THR A 706 -11.61 26.33 4.23
CA THR A 706 -11.48 27.13 5.45
C THR A 706 -10.63 26.40 6.47
N VAL A 707 -9.70 27.10 7.10
CA VAL A 707 -8.94 26.58 8.25
C VAL A 707 -9.56 27.09 9.54
N SER A 708 -9.90 26.18 10.46
CA SER A 708 -10.42 26.47 11.79
C SER A 708 -9.83 25.55 12.86
N GLY A 709 -9.56 26.12 14.04
CA GLY A 709 -9.12 25.41 15.24
C GLY A 709 -9.62 26.13 16.49
N GLU A 710 -10.07 25.40 17.53
CA GLU A 710 -10.60 26.07 18.73
C GLU A 710 -9.53 26.85 19.50
N LEU A 711 -8.28 26.34 19.55
CA LEU A 711 -7.15 27.07 20.15
C LEU A 711 -6.68 28.20 19.24
N ALA A 712 -6.30 27.84 18.02
CA ALA A 712 -6.01 28.76 16.93
C ALA A 712 -6.10 28.02 15.59
N SER A 713 -6.45 28.75 14.54
CA SER A 713 -6.44 28.19 13.18
C SER A 713 -5.02 27.89 12.71
N VAL A 714 -4.03 28.69 13.11
CA VAL A 714 -2.60 28.41 12.90
C VAL A 714 -1.82 28.55 14.22
N LEU A 715 -1.07 27.51 14.58
CA LEU A 715 -0.15 27.48 15.70
C LEU A 715 1.29 27.36 15.20
N LEU A 716 2.15 28.27 15.67
CA LEU A 716 3.58 28.28 15.37
C LEU A 716 4.33 27.95 16.65
N ASP A 717 5.19 26.93 16.65
CA ASP A 717 6.10 26.72 17.78
C ASP A 717 6.94 28.00 17.98
N GLU A 718 7.26 28.35 19.23
CA GLU A 718 8.05 29.55 19.54
C GLU A 718 9.39 29.61 18.79
N ARG A 719 9.93 28.45 18.40
CA ARG A 719 11.18 28.27 17.68
C ARG A 719 11.00 28.35 16.16
N THR A 720 9.76 28.29 15.66
CA THR A 720 9.48 28.26 14.23
C THR A 720 10.03 29.50 13.54
N VAL A 721 10.87 29.26 12.55
CA VAL A 721 11.33 30.26 11.59
C VAL A 721 10.34 30.28 10.44
N THR A 722 9.74 31.44 10.19
CA THR A 722 8.71 31.62 9.16
C THR A 722 9.30 31.79 7.77
N ASP A 723 10.60 32.11 7.66
CA ASP A 723 11.32 32.14 6.38
C ASP A 723 11.37 30.71 5.80
N GLY A 724 10.59 30.47 4.74
CA GLY A 724 10.45 29.15 4.11
C GLY A 724 9.06 28.51 4.30
N VAL A 725 8.18 29.12 5.10
CA VAL A 725 6.79 28.71 5.26
C VAL A 725 5.89 29.53 4.34
N THR A 726 5.15 28.86 3.46
CA THR A 726 4.08 29.46 2.65
C THR A 726 2.75 28.83 3.04
N LEU A 727 1.77 29.68 3.37
CA LEU A 727 0.40 29.26 3.67
C LEU A 727 -0.55 29.97 2.70
N THR A 728 -1.18 29.18 1.84
CA THR A 728 -2.18 29.62 0.85
C THR A 728 -3.52 29.04 1.22
N VAL A 729 -4.53 29.87 1.44
CA VAL A 729 -5.83 29.46 2.00
C VAL A 729 -6.97 30.22 1.38
N TRP A 730 -8.17 29.63 1.25
CA TRP A 730 -9.33 30.44 0.90
C TRP A 730 -9.80 31.29 2.07
N ALA A 731 -9.97 30.69 3.26
CA ALA A 731 -10.38 31.39 4.46
C ALA A 731 -9.70 30.83 5.72
N ILE A 732 -9.53 31.69 6.74
CA ILE A 732 -9.07 31.32 8.08
C ILE A 732 -10.01 31.96 9.09
N GLU A 733 -10.48 31.17 10.05
CA GLU A 733 -11.29 31.68 11.16
C GLU A 733 -10.42 32.32 12.25
N GLU A 734 -10.89 33.41 12.84
CA GLU A 734 -10.27 34.00 14.01
C GLU A 734 -10.64 33.18 15.27
N ASN A 735 -9.66 32.94 16.15
CA ASN A 735 -9.93 32.32 17.44
C ASN A 735 -10.66 33.27 18.42
N GLU A 736 -10.90 32.84 19.66
CA GLU A 736 -11.60 33.66 20.66
C GLU A 736 -10.90 35.00 20.98
N ASN A 737 -9.59 35.09 20.76
CA ASN A 737 -8.80 36.31 20.95
C ASN A 737 -8.85 37.25 19.73
N GLY A 738 -9.44 36.80 18.62
CA GLY A 738 -9.43 37.53 17.35
C GLY A 738 -8.11 37.39 16.58
N ASN A 739 -7.34 36.33 16.81
CA ASN A 739 -6.08 36.06 16.13
C ASN A 739 -6.27 34.95 15.09
N LEU A 740 -5.54 35.03 13.97
CA LEU A 740 -5.50 33.99 12.94
C LEU A 740 -4.34 33.02 13.17
N ALA A 741 -3.20 33.55 13.62
CA ALA A 741 -1.99 32.79 13.93
C ALA A 741 -1.44 33.17 15.31
N GLU A 742 -1.11 32.18 16.13
CA GLU A 742 -0.50 32.38 17.44
C GLU A 742 0.79 31.56 17.61
N ARG A 743 1.74 32.12 18.36
CA ARG A 743 2.90 31.35 18.81
C ARG A 743 2.59 30.60 20.08
N TYR A 744 3.13 29.40 20.22
CA TYR A 744 2.99 28.60 21.43
C TYR A 744 4.34 28.06 21.93
N HIS A 745 4.42 27.86 23.23
CA HIS A 745 5.48 27.12 23.90
C HIS A 745 4.92 25.80 24.41
N SER A 746 5.48 24.67 23.98
CA SER A 746 5.14 23.36 24.54
C SER A 746 6.09 23.00 25.69
N TYR A 747 5.52 22.58 26.81
CA TYR A 747 6.29 22.09 27.96
C TYR A 747 5.60 20.89 28.59
N MET A 748 6.39 20.03 29.22
CA MET A 748 5.86 18.90 29.97
C MET A 748 5.65 19.32 31.43
N ASP A 749 4.46 19.11 31.95
CA ASP A 749 4.12 19.46 33.33
C ASP A 749 4.74 18.50 34.37
N ASP A 750 4.41 18.72 35.65
CA ASP A 750 4.90 17.89 36.75
C ASP A 750 4.32 16.47 36.79
N LYS A 751 3.27 16.21 36.01
CA LYS A 751 2.66 14.88 35.83
C LYS A 751 3.18 14.14 34.60
N GLY A 752 3.92 14.83 33.73
CA GLY A 752 4.42 14.25 32.49
C GLY A 752 3.46 14.45 31.31
N GLU A 753 2.43 15.28 31.45
CA GLU A 753 1.50 15.64 30.39
C GLU A 753 2.05 16.85 29.62
N TRP A 754 1.94 16.85 28.30
CA TRP A 754 2.28 18.02 27.50
C TRP A 754 1.26 19.13 27.71
N GLN A 755 1.74 20.35 27.82
CA GLN A 755 0.95 21.57 27.99
C GLN A 755 1.40 22.59 26.95
N TYR A 756 0.44 23.38 26.48
CA TYR A 756 0.66 24.48 25.55
C TYR A 756 0.43 25.81 26.26
N GLU A 757 1.41 26.72 26.16
CA GLU A 757 1.24 28.12 26.56
C GLU A 757 1.25 29.02 25.32
N LEU A 758 0.13 29.69 25.06
CA LEU A 758 0.02 30.67 23.99
C LEU A 758 0.81 31.94 24.35
N LEU A 759 1.75 32.31 23.49
CA LEU A 759 2.63 33.47 23.65
C LEU A 759 2.03 34.75 23.04
N GLY A 760 0.99 34.60 22.22
CA GLY A 760 0.26 35.68 21.55
C GLY A 760 0.30 35.60 20.03
N ALA A 761 -0.34 36.58 19.39
CA ALA A 761 -0.46 36.65 17.93
C ALA A 761 0.89 36.82 17.22
N ASP A 762 1.05 36.14 16.09
CA ASP A 762 2.15 36.39 15.14
C ASP A 762 1.67 37.30 14.00
N GLU A 763 1.62 38.61 14.27
CA GLU A 763 1.12 39.60 13.30
C GLU A 763 1.96 39.64 12.01
N GLU A 764 3.25 39.30 12.07
CA GLU A 764 4.13 39.27 10.89
C GLU A 764 3.73 38.12 9.98
N PHE A 765 3.59 36.91 10.53
CA PHE A 765 3.10 35.76 9.77
C PHE A 765 1.69 35.99 9.22
N GLU A 766 0.76 36.57 10.00
CA GLU A 766 -0.60 36.87 9.53
C GLU A 766 -0.64 37.76 8.26
N GLN A 767 0.34 38.65 8.06
CA GLN A 767 0.42 39.48 6.85
C GLN A 767 0.93 38.73 5.63
N GLU A 768 1.75 37.69 5.83
CA GLU A 768 2.36 36.91 4.75
C GLU A 768 1.43 35.81 4.22
N ILE A 769 0.35 35.47 4.94
CA ILE A 769 -0.67 34.52 4.49
C ILE A 769 -1.25 34.95 3.13
N GLN A 770 -1.30 34.01 2.19
CA GLN A 770 -1.84 34.19 0.85
C GLN A 770 -3.30 33.75 0.82
N TYR A 771 -4.22 34.66 0.43
CA TYR A 771 -5.64 34.34 0.35
C TYR A 771 -6.08 34.06 -1.09
N ILE A 772 -6.72 32.92 -1.32
CA ILE A 772 -7.27 32.52 -2.61
C ILE A 772 -8.47 33.42 -2.95
N ILE A 773 -8.42 34.02 -4.14
CA ILE A 773 -9.46 34.89 -4.69
C ILE A 773 -10.30 34.09 -5.69
N LYS A 774 -11.40 33.51 -5.21
CA LYS A 774 -12.33 32.75 -6.05
C LYS A 774 -13.20 33.69 -6.90
N VAL A 775 -13.48 33.27 -8.13
CA VAL A 775 -14.24 34.05 -9.11
C VAL A 775 -15.37 33.21 -9.70
N GLU A 776 -16.62 33.60 -9.41
CA GLU A 776 -17.81 33.03 -10.04
C GLU A 776 -18.01 33.66 -11.43
N GLN A 777 -17.67 32.93 -12.49
CA GLN A 777 -17.84 33.39 -13.86
C GLN A 777 -19.33 33.59 -14.20
N PRO A 778 -19.74 34.74 -14.78
CA PRO A 778 -21.11 34.95 -15.19
C PRO A 778 -21.49 34.08 -16.41
N GLU A 779 -22.77 33.73 -16.57
CA GLU A 779 -23.26 33.01 -17.76
C GLU A 779 -22.94 33.70 -19.09
N LEU A 780 -22.75 35.03 -19.06
CA LEU A 780 -22.48 35.87 -20.22
C LEU A 780 -21.35 36.84 -19.90
N GLY A 781 -20.28 36.81 -20.68
CA GLY A 781 -19.09 37.63 -20.48
C GLY A 781 -17.99 36.87 -19.77
N GLU A 782 -16.99 37.59 -19.29
CA GLU A 782 -15.83 37.01 -18.62
C GLU A 782 -15.39 37.94 -17.49
N LEU A 783 -15.04 37.36 -16.35
CA LEU A 783 -14.54 38.05 -15.17
C LEU A 783 -13.05 37.77 -14.99
N TRP A 784 -12.29 38.82 -14.67
CA TRP A 784 -10.89 38.70 -14.27
C TRP A 784 -10.56 39.73 -13.20
N THR A 785 -9.53 39.44 -12.41
CA THR A 785 -9.06 40.31 -11.33
C THR A 785 -7.76 41.01 -11.71
N GLU A 786 -7.50 42.14 -11.07
CA GLU A 786 -6.20 42.79 -11.00
C GLU A 786 -5.85 43.00 -9.53
N GLY A 787 -4.55 43.10 -9.22
CA GLY A 787 -4.07 43.19 -7.84
C GLY A 787 -3.90 41.83 -7.17
N THR A 788 -3.94 40.76 -7.97
CA THR A 788 -3.68 39.38 -7.58
C THR A 788 -2.49 38.84 -8.38
N TYR A 789 -1.89 37.74 -7.92
CA TYR A 789 -0.86 37.00 -8.66
C TYR A 789 -1.18 35.50 -8.69
N ASP A 790 -0.57 34.79 -9.63
CA ASP A 790 -0.72 33.34 -9.79
C ASP A 790 0.31 32.63 -8.90
N TYR A 791 -0.16 31.71 -8.05
CA TYR A 791 0.65 30.85 -7.21
C TYR A 791 0.10 29.43 -7.31
N GLU A 792 0.88 28.50 -7.87
CA GLU A 792 0.47 27.09 -8.05
C GLU A 792 -0.92 26.92 -8.72
N GLY A 793 -1.28 27.83 -9.64
CA GLY A 793 -2.58 27.82 -10.33
C GLY A 793 -3.73 28.52 -9.57
N TYR A 794 -3.48 29.00 -8.35
CA TYR A 794 -4.39 29.80 -7.56
C TYR A 794 -4.13 31.29 -7.77
N ASN A 795 -5.21 32.05 -7.83
CA ASN A 795 -5.16 33.50 -7.94
C ASN A 795 -5.21 34.10 -6.53
N VAL A 796 -4.09 34.59 -6.02
CA VAL A 796 -3.92 34.93 -4.60
C VAL A 796 -3.65 36.43 -4.38
N ALA A 797 -3.93 36.90 -3.17
CA ALA A 797 -3.55 38.22 -2.66
C ALA A 797 -3.41 38.20 -1.13
N HIS A 798 -2.69 39.15 -0.55
CA HIS A 798 -2.52 39.23 0.91
C HIS A 798 -3.64 40.05 1.56
N GLN A 799 -3.75 39.94 2.88
CA GLN A 799 -4.64 40.80 3.66
C GLN A 799 -4.37 42.28 3.36
N GLY A 800 -5.42 43.07 3.16
CA GLY A 800 -5.28 44.51 2.93
C GLY A 800 -4.96 44.90 1.49
N ASP A 801 -4.64 43.95 0.61
CA ASP A 801 -4.46 44.21 -0.81
C ASP A 801 -5.77 44.63 -1.48
N GLU A 802 -5.68 45.54 -2.46
CA GLU A 802 -6.83 45.97 -3.26
C GLU A 802 -6.98 45.09 -4.50
N VAL A 803 -8.01 44.25 -4.51
CA VAL A 803 -8.39 43.45 -5.67
C VAL A 803 -9.42 44.20 -6.49
N THR A 804 -9.06 44.54 -7.73
CA THR A 804 -9.97 45.19 -8.68
C THR A 804 -10.59 44.17 -9.62
N MET A 805 -11.90 44.18 -9.73
CA MET A 805 -12.64 43.31 -10.61
C MET A 805 -12.92 43.99 -11.96
N LYS A 806 -12.60 43.27 -13.04
CA LYS A 806 -12.82 43.68 -14.42
C LYS A 806 -13.79 42.71 -15.09
N VAL A 807 -14.71 43.27 -15.87
CA VAL A 807 -15.77 42.52 -16.54
C VAL A 807 -15.75 42.81 -18.01
N ASN A 808 -15.58 41.78 -18.84
CA ASN A 808 -15.80 41.88 -20.26
C ASN A 808 -17.30 41.73 -20.56
N LEU A 809 -17.94 42.85 -20.91
CA LEU A 809 -19.39 42.88 -21.08
C LEU A 809 -19.79 42.50 -22.51
N PRO A 810 -20.69 41.52 -22.69
CA PRO A 810 -21.27 41.26 -23.99
C PRO A 810 -22.10 42.47 -24.46
N PHE A 811 -22.19 42.65 -25.79
CA PHE A 811 -22.89 43.78 -26.38
C PHE A 811 -24.33 43.89 -25.86
N GLY A 812 -24.70 45.08 -25.40
CA GLY A 812 -26.04 45.35 -24.86
C GLY A 812 -26.24 44.93 -23.40
N TYR A 813 -25.18 44.60 -22.66
CA TYR A 813 -25.23 44.36 -21.21
C TYR A 813 -24.43 45.41 -20.42
N ARG A 814 -24.79 45.57 -19.15
CA ARG A 814 -24.01 46.33 -18.16
C ARG A 814 -23.97 45.59 -16.83
N VAL A 815 -22.93 45.83 -16.03
CA VAL A 815 -22.89 45.34 -14.65
C VAL A 815 -23.99 46.03 -13.83
N LYS A 816 -24.88 45.23 -13.24
CA LYS A 816 -25.93 45.70 -12.34
C LYS A 816 -25.41 45.81 -10.91
N ASN A 817 -24.84 44.72 -10.40
CA ASN A 817 -24.16 44.67 -9.11
C ASN A 817 -22.94 43.74 -9.20
N ALA A 818 -21.98 43.96 -8.30
CA ALA A 818 -20.86 43.08 -8.05
C ALA A 818 -20.81 42.79 -6.56
N PHE A 819 -20.44 41.57 -6.19
CA PHE A 819 -20.51 41.08 -4.83
C PHE A 819 -19.24 40.32 -4.42
N ASN A 820 -18.96 40.35 -3.12
CA ASN A 820 -18.12 39.38 -2.42
C ASN A 820 -19.01 38.41 -1.61
N GLY A 821 -18.61 37.14 -1.52
CA GLY A 821 -19.22 36.11 -0.67
C GLY A 821 -20.15 35.16 -1.42
N THR A 822 -20.27 33.93 -0.88
CA THR A 822 -21.14 32.85 -1.37
C THR A 822 -22.58 33.06 -0.87
N ASP A 823 -22.80 32.97 0.44
CA ASP A 823 -24.12 33.05 1.07
C ASP A 823 -24.57 34.48 1.35
N THR A 824 -23.72 35.25 2.02
CA THR A 824 -23.99 36.66 2.35
C THR A 824 -23.28 37.56 1.35
N LYS A 825 -23.97 37.86 0.24
CA LYS A 825 -23.41 38.71 -0.83
C LYS A 825 -23.25 40.18 -0.38
N VAL A 826 -22.02 40.59 -0.12
CA VAL A 826 -21.64 41.97 0.22
C VAL A 826 -21.32 42.75 -1.06
N LYS A 827 -21.91 43.93 -1.26
CA LYS A 827 -21.66 44.72 -2.48
C LYS A 827 -20.24 45.27 -2.51
N LEU A 828 -19.57 45.12 -3.65
CA LEU A 828 -18.23 45.69 -3.87
C LEU A 828 -18.27 47.23 -3.97
N GLY A 829 -17.17 47.85 -3.55
CA GLY A 829 -16.92 49.28 -3.72
C GLY A 829 -16.74 49.65 -5.19
N ARG A 830 -16.83 50.95 -5.51
CA ARG A 830 -16.44 51.48 -6.83
C ARG A 830 -15.39 52.56 -6.67
N ASN A 831 -14.26 52.41 -7.36
CA ASN A 831 -13.20 53.40 -7.34
C ASN A 831 -13.54 54.62 -8.21
N SER A 832 -12.67 55.64 -8.22
CA SER A 832 -12.86 56.88 -8.98
C SER A 832 -12.90 56.68 -10.50
N LYS A 833 -12.42 55.53 -11.00
CA LYS A 833 -12.48 55.11 -12.41
C LYS A 833 -13.76 54.31 -12.73
N GLY A 834 -14.60 54.05 -11.74
CA GLY A 834 -15.84 53.28 -11.88
C GLY A 834 -15.64 51.76 -11.90
N GLN A 835 -14.42 51.27 -11.64
CA GLN A 835 -14.13 49.84 -11.49
C GLN A 835 -14.58 49.37 -10.11
N TYR A 836 -14.99 48.11 -10.04
CA TYR A 836 -15.37 47.50 -8.76
C TYR A 836 -14.13 46.97 -8.06
N TYR A 837 -14.05 47.14 -6.75
CA TYR A 837 -12.91 46.67 -5.96
C TYR A 837 -13.34 46.18 -4.58
N LEU A 838 -12.51 45.34 -3.97
CA LEU A 838 -12.48 45.11 -2.53
C LEU A 838 -11.06 45.26 -2.01
N THR A 839 -10.97 45.46 -0.71
CA THR A 839 -9.76 45.17 0.04
C THR A 839 -9.90 43.77 0.60
N VAL A 840 -8.91 42.89 0.39
CA VAL A 840 -8.93 41.53 0.94
C VAL A 840 -9.10 41.65 2.46
N PRO A 841 -10.18 41.10 3.03
CA PRO A 841 -10.42 41.20 4.46
C PRO A 841 -9.42 40.32 5.21
N ARG A 842 -9.22 40.62 6.49
CA ARG A 842 -8.53 39.73 7.42
C ARG A 842 -9.26 38.38 7.47
N GLY A 843 -8.51 37.28 7.40
CA GLY A 843 -9.05 35.92 7.34
C GLY A 843 -9.60 35.49 5.96
N GLY A 844 -9.54 36.34 4.93
CA GLY A 844 -9.88 35.93 3.56
C GLY A 844 -11.37 35.70 3.29
N GLY A 845 -11.72 34.59 2.64
CA GLY A 845 -13.09 34.27 2.25
C GLY A 845 -13.60 35.11 1.07
N VAL A 846 -12.74 35.38 0.09
CA VAL A 846 -13.09 36.22 -1.07
C VAL A 846 -13.68 35.36 -2.20
N MET A 847 -14.93 35.63 -2.55
CA MET A 847 -15.63 35.04 -3.69
C MET A 847 -16.31 36.14 -4.51
N LEU A 848 -15.76 36.45 -5.68
CA LEU A 848 -16.23 37.54 -6.51
C LEU A 848 -17.28 37.07 -7.52
N SER A 849 -18.42 37.75 -7.53
CA SER A 849 -19.49 37.46 -8.48
C SER A 849 -20.11 38.74 -9.04
N VAL A 850 -20.67 38.65 -10.24
CA VAL A 850 -21.38 39.77 -10.87
C VAL A 850 -22.76 39.37 -11.36
N THR A 851 -23.68 40.32 -11.30
CA THR A 851 -24.97 40.21 -11.99
C THR A 851 -25.01 41.23 -13.12
N LEU A 852 -25.27 40.74 -14.32
CA LEU A 852 -25.42 41.57 -15.50
C LEU A 852 -26.90 41.89 -15.75
N GLU A 853 -27.16 43.05 -16.34
CA GLU A 853 -28.48 43.38 -16.86
C GLU A 853 -28.41 43.87 -18.30
N ARG A 854 -29.41 43.49 -19.08
CA ARG A 854 -29.54 43.93 -20.47
C ARG A 854 -29.90 45.41 -20.51
N VAL A 855 -29.11 46.19 -21.23
CA VAL A 855 -29.39 47.58 -21.54
C VAL A 855 -30.56 47.63 -22.51
N PRO A 856 -31.67 48.31 -22.17
CA PRO A 856 -32.80 48.46 -23.09
C PRO A 856 -32.31 49.16 -24.36
N SER A 857 -32.36 48.47 -25.49
CA SER A 857 -32.01 49.04 -26.78
C SER A 857 -33.06 50.08 -27.14
N VAL A 858 -32.82 51.36 -26.84
CA VAL A 858 -33.64 52.44 -27.40
C VAL A 858 -33.19 52.65 -28.84
N ILE A 859 -33.68 51.80 -29.75
CA ILE A 859 -33.59 52.09 -31.18
C ILE A 859 -34.55 53.26 -31.42
N THR A 860 -34.01 54.48 -31.41
CA THR A 860 -34.79 55.65 -31.82
C THR A 860 -34.82 55.62 -33.34
N TYR A 861 -35.88 55.06 -33.90
CA TYR A 861 -36.15 55.13 -35.34
C TYR A 861 -36.40 56.60 -35.69
N TYR A 862 -35.47 57.24 -36.40
CA TYR A 862 -35.78 58.46 -37.13
C TYR A 862 -36.42 58.02 -38.44
N PRO A 863 -37.73 58.27 -38.66
CA PRO A 863 -38.29 58.06 -39.99
C PRO A 863 -37.56 59.00 -40.95
N GLU A 864 -36.83 58.42 -41.90
CA GLU A 864 -36.35 59.16 -43.07
C GLU A 864 -37.57 59.80 -43.75
N GLY A 865 -37.64 61.13 -43.77
CA GLY A 865 -38.61 61.85 -44.61
C GLY A 865 -39.19 63.17 -44.10
N GLY A 866 -38.86 63.66 -42.90
CA GLY A 866 -39.44 64.91 -42.38
C GLY A 866 -38.59 66.16 -42.67
N THR A 867 -38.94 66.94 -43.69
CA THR A 867 -38.36 68.29 -43.91
C THR A 867 -38.88 69.26 -42.85
N ILE A 868 -37.98 69.83 -42.03
CA ILE A 868 -38.32 70.89 -41.07
C ILE A 868 -38.02 72.25 -41.72
N ASN A 869 -39.07 73.01 -42.00
CA ASN A 869 -38.96 74.36 -42.57
C ASN A 869 -39.40 75.40 -41.52
N GLY A 870 -38.47 76.28 -41.14
CA GLY A 870 -38.77 77.61 -40.60
C GLY A 870 -38.73 77.79 -39.08
N SER A 871 -37.57 78.18 -38.55
CA SER A 871 -37.47 79.18 -37.47
C SER A 871 -36.04 79.69 -37.35
N THR A 872 -35.90 81.02 -37.37
CA THR A 872 -34.65 81.77 -37.27
C THR A 872 -34.40 82.16 -35.81
N ASP A 873 -33.49 81.45 -35.13
CA ASP A 873 -32.63 82.03 -34.09
C ASP A 873 -31.36 81.18 -33.89
N PRO A 874 -30.19 81.80 -33.63
CA PRO A 874 -28.90 81.14 -33.83
C PRO A 874 -28.29 80.65 -32.50
N TYR A 875 -28.46 79.38 -32.12
CA TYR A 875 -27.67 78.78 -31.04
C TYR A 875 -27.37 77.27 -31.24
N VAL A 876 -26.07 76.99 -31.35
CA VAL A 876 -25.34 75.74 -31.04
C VAL A 876 -25.53 74.52 -31.95
N VAL A 877 -24.82 74.52 -33.08
CA VAL A 877 -24.27 73.29 -33.68
C VAL A 877 -23.11 72.81 -32.80
N ARG A 878 -23.41 72.15 -31.67
CA ARG A 878 -22.40 71.45 -30.86
C ARG A 878 -22.96 70.55 -29.74
N SER A 879 -24.01 69.76 -29.97
CA SER A 879 -24.36 68.71 -28.98
C SER A 879 -25.42 67.71 -29.50
N VAL A 880 -25.08 66.85 -30.45
CA VAL A 880 -25.80 65.55 -30.60
C VAL A 880 -24.83 64.37 -30.81
N LEU A 881 -23.52 64.61 -31.02
CA LEU A 881 -22.47 63.58 -30.96
C LEU A 881 -21.69 63.56 -29.64
N THR A 882 -22.15 64.29 -28.61
CA THR A 882 -21.48 64.34 -27.30
C THR A 882 -22.09 63.42 -26.23
N ASN A 883 -23.21 62.74 -26.52
CA ASN A 883 -23.83 61.79 -25.58
C ASN A 883 -24.09 60.39 -26.17
N ALA A 884 -23.52 60.07 -27.34
CA ALA A 884 -23.23 58.67 -27.61
C ALA A 884 -22.01 58.33 -26.73
N PRO A 885 -22.10 57.40 -25.75
CA PRO A 885 -20.90 56.94 -25.07
C PRO A 885 -19.93 56.47 -26.14
N LYS A 886 -18.68 56.95 -26.04
CA LYS A 886 -17.56 56.54 -26.89
C LYS A 886 -17.64 55.02 -27.14
N LEU A 887 -18.02 54.64 -28.36
CA LEU A 887 -17.70 53.36 -28.98
C LEU A 887 -16.33 53.51 -29.65
N LEU A 888 -15.34 53.73 -28.79
CA LEU A 888 -13.92 53.43 -28.97
C LEU A 888 -13.71 52.56 -27.73
N ASP A 889 -13.89 51.24 -27.80
CA ASP A 889 -12.94 50.32 -28.42
C ASP A 889 -13.68 49.19 -29.16
N ALA A 890 -13.67 49.23 -30.50
CA ALA A 890 -13.73 47.99 -31.26
C ALA A 890 -12.27 47.54 -31.41
N PRO A 891 -11.91 46.27 -31.15
CA PRO A 891 -10.54 45.82 -31.28
C PRO A 891 -10.05 46.10 -32.70
N GLU A 892 -8.96 46.85 -32.83
CA GLU A 892 -8.25 47.00 -34.10
C GLU A 892 -7.74 45.61 -34.51
N TRP A 893 -8.48 44.93 -35.40
CA TRP A 893 -7.92 43.85 -36.19
C TRP A 893 -7.06 44.49 -37.28
N GLU A 894 -5.74 44.37 -37.15
CA GLU A 894 -4.77 44.93 -38.10
C GLU A 894 -5.10 44.48 -39.54
N GLY A 895 -5.36 45.45 -40.43
CA GLY A 895 -5.42 45.23 -41.89
C GLY A 895 -6.76 45.53 -42.58
N HIS A 896 -7.87 45.71 -41.85
CA HIS A 896 -9.18 45.94 -42.46
C HIS A 896 -9.79 47.29 -42.05
N THR A 897 -10.27 48.07 -43.02
CA THR A 897 -10.99 49.33 -42.74
C THR A 897 -12.49 49.05 -42.67
N PHE A 898 -13.12 49.35 -41.54
CA PHE A 898 -14.57 49.29 -41.40
C PHE A 898 -15.22 50.37 -42.27
N LEU A 899 -16.04 49.96 -43.26
CA LEU A 899 -16.59 50.90 -44.25
C LEU A 899 -17.92 51.50 -43.82
N TYR A 900 -18.94 50.67 -43.54
CA TYR A 900 -20.24 51.10 -43.04
C TYR A 900 -21.10 49.90 -42.64
N TRP A 901 -22.19 50.17 -41.92
CA TRP A 901 -23.25 49.19 -41.64
C TRP A 901 -24.30 49.22 -42.75
N ASN A 902 -24.66 48.05 -43.29
CA ASN A 902 -25.87 47.92 -44.10
C ASN A 902 -26.97 47.24 -43.26
N ILE A 903 -28.04 47.97 -42.98
CA ILE A 903 -29.18 47.47 -42.22
C ILE A 903 -30.30 47.22 -43.23
N GLN A 904 -30.61 45.94 -43.48
CA GLN A 904 -31.78 45.56 -44.25
C GLN A 904 -32.85 45.00 -43.32
N THR A 905 -34.00 45.67 -43.27
CA THR A 905 -35.21 45.15 -42.65
C THR A 905 -35.90 44.20 -43.63
N VAL A 906 -35.89 42.90 -43.32
CA VAL A 906 -36.67 41.90 -44.07
C VAL A 906 -37.98 41.68 -43.35
N LYS A 907 -39.07 42.14 -43.97
CA LYS A 907 -40.43 41.86 -43.49
C LYS A 907 -40.83 40.45 -43.92
N LYS A 908 -41.10 39.56 -42.97
CA LYS A 908 -41.71 38.26 -43.24
C LYS A 908 -43.23 38.40 -43.14
N ASP A 909 -43.87 38.65 -44.28
CA ASP A 909 -45.28 38.31 -44.48
C ASP A 909 -45.34 37.08 -45.40
N ASN A 910 -46.20 36.13 -45.05
CA ASN A 910 -46.34 34.86 -45.77
C ASN A 910 -46.60 35.06 -47.27
N GLU A 911 -45.70 34.50 -48.07
CA GLU A 911 -45.74 34.28 -49.53
C GLU A 911 -45.93 35.50 -50.46
N LYS A 912 -44.88 35.71 -51.29
CA LYS A 912 -44.76 36.54 -52.51
C LYS A 912 -44.48 38.04 -52.36
N TRP A 913 -43.34 38.43 -52.95
CA TRP A 913 -42.86 39.80 -53.13
C TRP A 913 -43.64 40.54 -54.24
N VAL A 914 -44.30 41.64 -53.90
CA VAL A 914 -44.74 42.67 -54.86
C VAL A 914 -44.50 44.05 -54.26
N ALA A 915 -43.72 44.89 -54.95
CA ALA A 915 -43.42 46.25 -54.53
C ALA A 915 -44.64 47.19 -54.68
N PRO A 916 -44.94 48.08 -53.72
CA PRO A 916 -45.91 49.14 -53.94
C PRO A 916 -45.34 50.57 -53.98
N ASN A 917 -45.89 51.28 -54.95
CA ASN A 917 -45.90 52.69 -55.33
C ASN A 917 -46.49 53.61 -54.22
N PRO A 918 -46.09 54.90 -54.07
CA PRO A 918 -46.55 55.74 -52.97
C PRO A 918 -47.71 56.64 -53.38
N ALA A 919 -48.87 56.49 -52.74
CA ALA A 919 -49.86 57.56 -52.56
C ALA A 919 -51.01 57.07 -51.66
N SER A 920 -51.17 57.66 -50.47
CA SER A 920 -52.39 58.38 -50.07
C SER A 920 -52.36 58.74 -48.59
N ASP A 921 -52.83 59.97 -48.34
CA ASP A 921 -53.10 60.57 -47.05
C ASP A 921 -53.93 59.69 -46.12
N THR A 922 -53.49 59.55 -44.88
CA THR A 922 -54.39 59.53 -43.72
C THR A 922 -53.70 60.17 -42.51
N GLN A 923 -54.37 61.17 -41.93
CA GLN A 923 -53.99 61.86 -40.70
C GLN A 923 -54.04 60.90 -39.51
N TYR A 924 -52.99 60.89 -38.69
CA TYR A 924 -52.95 60.24 -37.38
C TYR A 924 -52.90 61.28 -36.26
N ASN A 925 -53.72 61.07 -35.23
CA ASN A 925 -53.78 61.91 -34.03
C ASN A 925 -52.54 61.73 -33.14
N PRO A 926 -51.97 62.79 -32.56
CA PRO A 926 -50.89 62.69 -31.60
C PRO A 926 -51.46 62.29 -30.23
N GLY A 927 -51.36 61.01 -29.87
CA GLY A 927 -51.78 60.51 -28.56
C GLY A 927 -51.60 59.02 -28.31
N ASP A 928 -51.53 58.19 -29.35
CA ASP A 928 -51.50 56.74 -29.16
C ASP A 928 -50.06 56.18 -29.11
N ARG A 929 -49.73 55.49 -28.01
CA ARG A 929 -48.51 54.68 -27.86
C ARG A 929 -48.78 53.30 -28.44
N TYR A 930 -48.06 52.91 -29.48
CA TYR A 930 -48.04 51.54 -30.00
C TYR A 930 -46.76 50.84 -29.54
N TYR A 931 -46.90 49.66 -28.93
CA TYR A 931 -45.80 48.73 -28.68
C TYR A 931 -45.77 47.72 -29.82
N LEU A 932 -44.71 47.73 -30.64
CA LEU A 932 -44.44 46.69 -31.64
C LEU A 932 -43.63 45.57 -30.98
N LYS A 933 -44.10 44.33 -31.12
CA LYS A 933 -43.44 43.12 -30.63
C LYS A 933 -42.97 42.30 -31.84
N ASN A 934 -41.66 42.00 -31.86
CA ASN A 934 -40.94 41.08 -32.75
C ASN A 934 -40.76 41.49 -34.23
N GLU A 935 -39.66 42.18 -34.53
CA GLU A 935 -38.98 42.09 -35.83
C GLU A 935 -37.52 41.66 -35.61
N VAL A 936 -37.02 40.74 -36.44
CA VAL A 936 -35.61 40.35 -36.48
C VAL A 936 -34.89 41.28 -37.44
N VAL A 937 -33.92 42.03 -36.94
CA VAL A 937 -33.04 42.87 -37.76
C VAL A 937 -31.77 42.07 -38.02
N THR A 938 -31.47 41.79 -39.28
CA THR A 938 -30.17 41.24 -39.66
C THR A 938 -29.25 42.42 -39.99
N VAL A 939 -28.16 42.52 -39.23
CA VAL A 939 -27.12 43.52 -39.44
C VAL A 939 -25.93 42.80 -40.06
N THR A 940 -25.51 43.22 -41.26
CA THR A 940 -24.31 42.67 -41.92
C THR A 940 -23.21 43.73 -41.87
N ALA A 941 -22.12 43.42 -41.17
CA ALA A 941 -20.91 44.22 -41.19
C ALA A 941 -20.11 43.88 -42.46
N VAL A 942 -19.76 44.90 -43.24
CA VAL A 942 -18.95 44.73 -44.46
C VAL A 942 -17.56 45.28 -44.20
N TRP A 943 -16.58 44.38 -44.27
CA TRP A 943 -15.16 44.69 -44.19
C TRP A 943 -14.59 44.68 -45.61
N ALA A 944 -13.64 45.56 -45.89
CA ALA A 944 -12.87 45.50 -47.14
C ALA A 944 -11.38 45.44 -46.82
N ASP A 945 -10.70 44.54 -47.53
CA ASP A 945 -9.25 44.40 -47.48
C ASP A 945 -8.63 45.57 -48.23
N ALA A 946 -7.62 46.20 -47.62
CA ALA A 946 -6.94 47.33 -48.22
C ALA A 946 -6.01 46.89 -49.37
N THR A 947 -6.57 46.81 -50.58
CA THR A 947 -5.89 47.14 -51.85
C THR A 947 -6.84 47.79 -52.84
#